data_AF-A0A8C3NZE1-F1
#
_entry.id   AF-A0A8C3NZE1-F1
#
_cell.length_a   1.000
_cell.length_b   1.000
_cell.length_c   1.000
_cell.angle_alpha   90.00
_cell.angle_beta   90.00
_cell.angle_gamma   90.00
#
_symmetry.space_group_name_H-M   'P 1'
#
loop_
_entity.id
_entity.type
_entity.pdbx_description
1 polymer ?
#
loop_
_entity_poly.entity_id
_entity_poly.type
_entity_poly.pdbx_seq_one_letter_code
_entity_poly.pdbx_strand_id
1 'polypeptide(L)'
;MLGFNGLARKTGESAEVEPTALPTPAEREAEARFVSTAPTLKILNHHPLLEDLLHEAFLKKDYLAQAPFLPAAAGPLLPAGALQAAPGPPEPEPSPRTPALPRPAFPTDPLTTPAGRPGPWGEAWGAVPGADPSWSPSGVPESSTASPSQAPTTASTSLAPRAVATMVPGDEEGTTTTSTITTTTVTTLQGPAPCNRTLAGPEGWLVSPEPIGVPYDGSLDCTYTISVYPGYGVELKVENISLAEGETLTVESAGGLEPNLLANESFLLRGQVIRSPANLLTLRFQSPRPPSPGSYHFHYQAYLLSCPFPARPAFGEVSVSSLHPGGDARFRCSTGYQLQGARRLVCRNATRPFWSAREPLCLAACGGVVRNATVGRIVSPGFPGNYSNNLTCHWLLEAPDGHRLHLHFEKVSLAEDDDRLIIRNGNNVEAPPVYDSYEVEYLPIEGLLSTGRHFFVELTTDSSGAAAGMALRYEAFEKGHCYEPFVKYGNFTASDPRYPVGTTVEFSCDPGYTLEQGSTIIECVDPSDPQWNETEPACRAVCSGELTDTAGVVLSPNWPEAYGKGQDCIWGLHVEEDKRIMLDVRVLRLGSGDMLTFYDGDDLTARILGQYTGARGRFKLYASTADVTVQFQSDPGAGAFAYRQGFVIHFSEVPRNDTCPELPDIANGWKTSSQPELLHGTVVTFHCYPGFQLMGTDLLMCHWDLTWSGDLPSCERVTTCRDPGDAEHSRRVVSNPKFPVGATVQYVCDKGYVLAGAGTLTCHDRAAGGPKWSDRLPKCIPETYEPCHNPGVPAGGRQNPERRLYPAGATLHFSCTAGRALLGESSLRCLPGHPSRWSGSPPICKAASYDEFYSNRNLDAVAKAVPSGTTLEGTNVAIAVFLPVLVVALLIGGIYLYFSKLQGKPALQLPLAGSHPYDHITVESAFDNPTYETGDTREYEVSI
;
A
#
# COMPACT_ATOMS: atom_id res chain seq x y z
N MET A 1 25.82 -42.02 61.22
CA MET A 1 25.32 -43.26 61.88
C MET A 1 23.95 -43.57 61.33
N LEU A 2 23.57 -44.85 61.20
CA LEU A 2 22.18 -45.40 61.20
C LEU A 2 21.08 -44.45 60.62
N GLY A 3 20.53 -44.60 59.41
CA GLY A 3 20.25 -45.81 58.64
C GLY A 3 18.96 -46.49 59.11
N PHE A 4 17.93 -46.57 58.25
CA PHE A 4 17.05 -47.75 58.00
C PHE A 4 15.83 -47.38 57.11
N ASN A 5 15.61 -48.20 56.06
CA ASN A 5 14.38 -48.59 55.32
C ASN A 5 13.24 -47.57 54.98
N GLY A 6 12.52 -47.67 53.86
CA GLY A 6 12.57 -48.64 52.74
C GLY A 6 11.18 -49.22 52.37
N LEU A 7 10.98 -49.50 51.07
CA LEU A 7 9.82 -50.13 50.39
C LEU A 7 8.54 -49.26 50.22
N ALA A 8 7.64 -49.47 49.23
CA ALA A 8 7.72 -49.75 47.78
C ALA A 8 6.41 -50.42 47.27
N ARG A 9 5.85 -49.86 46.16
CA ARG A 9 5.04 -50.51 45.08
C ARG A 9 3.86 -51.48 45.38
N LYS A 10 2.69 -51.15 44.79
CA LYS A 10 1.87 -51.92 43.79
C LYS A 10 0.52 -51.17 43.61
N THR A 11 0.04 -50.69 42.46
CA THR A 11 -0.26 -51.24 41.10
C THR A 11 -1.51 -52.15 41.00
N GLY A 12 -2.47 -51.77 40.14
CA GLY A 12 -3.56 -52.60 39.62
C GLY A 12 -4.97 -51.98 39.74
N GLU A 13 -5.94 -52.07 38.82
CA GLU A 13 -6.00 -51.93 37.33
C GLU A 13 -7.42 -52.34 36.83
N SER A 14 -8.09 -51.54 35.98
CA SER A 14 -9.25 -51.88 35.10
C SER A 14 -10.58 -52.38 35.75
N ALA A 15 -11.77 -52.34 35.14
CA ALA A 15 -12.38 -51.56 34.03
C ALA A 15 -13.94 -51.80 34.02
N GLU A 16 -14.64 -51.20 33.03
CA GLU A 16 -15.98 -51.55 32.48
C GLU A 16 -17.31 -50.88 32.98
N VAL A 17 -17.84 -50.03 32.07
CA VAL A 17 -19.21 -49.99 31.49
C VAL A 17 -20.36 -49.14 32.14
N GLU A 18 -20.97 -48.36 31.23
CA GLU A 18 -22.16 -47.45 31.18
C GLU A 18 -23.54 -47.99 31.70
N PRO A 19 -24.70 -47.24 31.68
CA PRO A 19 -25.02 -45.97 30.97
C PRO A 19 -25.90 -44.88 31.69
N THR A 20 -26.20 -43.79 30.95
CA THR A 20 -27.45 -42.96 30.95
C THR A 20 -27.77 -41.84 32.00
N ALA A 21 -27.36 -40.61 31.65
CA ALA A 21 -28.16 -39.39 31.38
C ALA A 21 -29.21 -38.73 32.35
N LEU A 22 -28.94 -37.42 32.61
CA LEU A 22 -29.86 -36.26 32.88
C LEU A 22 -30.63 -36.19 34.23
N PRO A 23 -30.97 -34.98 34.77
CA PRO A 23 -31.11 -33.67 34.08
C PRO A 23 -30.41 -32.42 34.72
N THR A 24 -30.42 -31.31 33.96
CA THR A 24 -30.17 -29.89 34.35
C THR A 24 -31.54 -29.15 34.53
N PRO A 25 -31.71 -27.82 34.87
CA PRO A 25 -30.79 -26.65 34.74
C PRO A 25 -30.90 -25.52 35.82
N ALA A 26 -30.43 -24.30 35.44
CA ALA A 26 -30.40 -22.97 36.12
C ALA A 26 -29.15 -22.71 36.99
N GLU A 27 -28.17 -21.90 36.56
CA GLU A 27 -28.13 -20.40 36.48
C GLU A 27 -28.22 -19.70 37.86
N ARG A 28 -27.39 -18.71 38.23
CA ARG A 28 -26.26 -18.00 37.58
C ARG A 28 -25.43 -17.32 38.69
N GLU A 29 -24.10 -17.34 38.62
CA GLU A 29 -23.21 -16.57 39.53
C GLU A 29 -22.51 -15.41 38.81
N ALA A 30 -21.97 -14.45 39.60
CA ALA A 30 -21.46 -13.18 39.10
C ALA A 30 -19.95 -12.99 39.33
N GLU A 31 -19.33 -12.32 38.35
CA GLU A 31 -18.04 -11.58 38.39
C GLU A 31 -16.85 -12.15 39.21
N ALA A 32 -15.84 -12.61 38.48
CA ALA A 32 -14.44 -12.35 38.81
C ALA A 32 -13.82 -11.50 37.67
N ARG A 33 -13.24 -10.34 37.99
CA ARG A 33 -12.60 -9.46 37.00
C ARG A 33 -11.10 -9.76 36.93
N PHE A 34 -10.60 -10.08 35.76
CA PHE A 34 -9.17 -9.97 35.44
C PHE A 34 -8.93 -8.64 34.72
N VAL A 35 -7.89 -7.94 35.17
CA VAL A 35 -7.48 -6.64 34.60
C VAL A 35 -6.40 -6.91 33.57
N SER A 36 -6.67 -6.52 32.32
CA SER A 36 -5.65 -6.46 31.25
C SER A 36 -5.11 -5.03 31.16
N THR A 37 -3.78 -4.89 31.18
CA THR A 37 -3.06 -3.61 31.06
C THR A 37 -2.12 -3.65 29.86
N ALA A 38 -2.66 -3.33 28.68
CA ALA A 38 -1.89 -2.90 27.51
C ALA A 38 -2.42 -1.54 27.02
N PRO A 39 -1.54 -0.58 26.64
CA PRO A 39 -1.96 0.77 26.32
C PRO A 39 -2.67 0.88 24.96
N THR A 40 -3.63 1.80 24.88
CA THR A 40 -4.34 2.10 23.62
C THR A 40 -3.44 2.86 22.64
N LEU A 41 -3.19 2.25 21.47
CA LEU A 41 -2.51 2.89 20.35
C LEU A 41 -3.35 4.06 19.81
N LYS A 42 -2.97 5.29 20.16
CA LYS A 42 -3.47 6.49 19.48
C LYS A 42 -2.83 6.58 18.09
N ILE A 43 -3.60 6.22 17.07
CA ILE A 43 -3.24 6.41 15.66
C ILE A 43 -3.19 7.92 15.38
N LEU A 44 -1.97 8.46 15.28
CA LEU A 44 -1.72 9.75 14.67
C LEU A 44 -1.63 9.56 13.15
N ASN A 45 -2.48 10.28 12.41
CA ASN A 45 -2.46 10.29 10.95
C ASN A 45 -1.12 10.86 10.43
N HIS A 46 -0.20 9.98 10.05
CA HIS A 46 0.94 10.32 9.22
C HIS A 46 0.86 9.56 7.90
N HIS A 47 0.78 10.31 6.80
CA HIS A 47 0.95 9.75 5.45
C HIS A 47 2.35 9.13 5.34
N PRO A 48 2.49 7.88 4.86
CA PRO A 48 3.80 7.29 4.63
C PRO A 48 4.46 7.95 3.42
N LEU A 49 5.61 8.59 3.64
CA LEU A 49 6.53 8.95 2.56
C LEU A 49 7.27 7.70 2.07
N LEU A 50 7.55 7.71 0.78
CA LEU A 50 8.05 6.58 -0.01
C LEU A 50 9.57 6.41 0.15
N GLU A 51 10.04 5.59 1.10
CA GLU A 51 11.51 5.38 1.29
C GLU A 51 12.02 3.92 1.28
N ASP A 52 11.20 2.89 1.52
CA ASP A 52 11.69 1.49 1.61
C ASP A 52 11.61 0.65 0.32
N LEU A 53 11.06 1.17 -0.78
CA LEU A 53 10.91 0.42 -2.05
C LEU A 53 12.17 0.36 -2.94
N LEU A 54 13.31 0.92 -2.51
CA LEU A 54 14.54 0.97 -3.30
C LEU A 54 15.61 -0.08 -2.91
N HIS A 55 15.47 -0.81 -1.80
CA HIS A 55 16.55 -1.67 -1.30
C HIS A 55 16.65 -3.08 -1.93
N GLU A 56 15.55 -3.69 -2.42
CA GLU A 56 15.64 -5.04 -3.03
C GLU A 56 15.97 -5.04 -4.54
N ALA A 57 15.73 -3.93 -5.25
CA ALA A 57 15.97 -3.87 -6.70
C ALA A 57 17.47 -3.82 -7.08
N PHE A 58 18.34 -3.35 -6.18
CA PHE A 58 19.77 -3.14 -6.46
C PHE A 58 20.68 -4.32 -6.04
N LEU A 59 20.27 -5.16 -5.09
CA LEU A 59 21.13 -6.26 -4.59
C LEU A 59 21.26 -7.47 -5.55
N LYS A 60 20.64 -7.43 -6.73
CA LYS A 60 20.65 -8.55 -7.70
C LYS A 60 21.45 -8.28 -8.99
N LYS A 61 22.22 -7.19 -9.09
CA LYS A 61 22.95 -6.83 -10.33
C LYS A 61 24.47 -6.62 -10.22
N ASP A 62 25.03 -6.49 -9.01
CA ASP A 62 26.45 -6.14 -8.84
C ASP A 62 27.42 -7.31 -8.63
N TYR A 63 26.99 -8.56 -8.85
CA TYR A 63 27.84 -9.75 -8.70
C TYR A 63 28.79 -10.05 -9.87
N LEU A 64 28.91 -9.15 -10.86
CA LEU A 64 29.75 -9.33 -12.05
C LEU A 64 30.49 -8.04 -12.49
N ALA A 65 31.27 -7.40 -11.60
CA ALA A 65 32.34 -6.45 -12.01
C ALA A 65 33.32 -6.07 -10.87
N GLN A 66 34.17 -7.00 -10.41
CA GLN A 66 35.38 -6.64 -9.64
C GLN A 66 36.61 -7.39 -10.15
N ALA A 67 37.58 -6.64 -10.68
CA ALA A 67 38.89 -7.16 -11.08
C ALA A 67 39.83 -7.25 -9.86
N PRO A 68 40.57 -8.36 -9.66
CA PRO A 68 41.42 -8.54 -8.50
C PRO A 68 42.81 -7.90 -8.64
N PHE A 69 43.33 -7.35 -7.55
CA PHE A 69 44.77 -7.13 -7.40
C PHE A 69 45.45 -8.45 -6.99
N LEU A 70 46.38 -8.93 -7.81
CA LEU A 70 47.15 -10.16 -7.59
C LEU A 70 48.29 -9.98 -6.58
N PRO A 71 48.57 -11.04 -5.80
CA PRO A 71 49.94 -11.45 -5.50
C PRO A 71 50.28 -12.84 -6.09
N ALA A 72 51.57 -13.00 -6.42
CA ALA A 72 52.35 -14.17 -6.83
C ALA A 72 51.70 -15.56 -7.08
N ALA A 73 52.05 -16.11 -8.25
CA ALA A 73 51.66 -17.40 -8.85
C ALA A 73 51.92 -18.69 -8.04
N ALA A 74 51.10 -19.71 -8.34
CA ALA A 74 51.44 -21.14 -8.31
C ALA A 74 50.85 -21.84 -9.56
N GLY A 75 51.44 -22.96 -9.99
CA GLY A 75 51.22 -23.58 -11.32
C GLY A 75 49.93 -24.41 -11.50
N PRO A 76 49.69 -24.94 -12.72
CA PRO A 76 48.38 -25.43 -13.15
C PRO A 76 48.12 -26.92 -12.87
N LEU A 77 46.85 -27.27 -12.65
CA LEU A 77 46.34 -28.64 -12.75
C LEU A 77 45.06 -28.67 -13.61
N LEU A 78 44.93 -29.73 -14.41
CA LEU A 78 43.90 -29.93 -15.44
C LEU A 78 42.58 -30.48 -14.86
N PRO A 79 41.44 -30.29 -15.53
CA PRO A 79 40.15 -30.77 -15.06
C PRO A 79 39.95 -32.28 -15.30
N ALA A 80 39.27 -32.94 -14.37
CA ALA A 80 38.81 -34.32 -14.53
C ALA A 80 37.27 -34.36 -14.44
N GLY A 81 36.63 -34.86 -15.50
CA GLY A 81 35.21 -35.19 -15.51
C GLY A 81 35.00 -36.70 -15.64
N ALA A 82 33.95 -37.19 -14.97
CA ALA A 82 33.38 -38.54 -15.04
C ALA A 82 34.27 -39.74 -14.65
N LEU A 83 33.78 -40.56 -13.72
CA LEU A 83 33.65 -42.02 -13.85
C LEU A 83 32.80 -42.58 -12.70
N GLN A 84 31.90 -43.52 -13.00
CA GLN A 84 31.13 -44.31 -12.04
C GLN A 84 31.96 -45.53 -11.59
N ALA A 85 31.74 -46.01 -10.35
CA ALA A 85 32.17 -47.34 -9.92
C ALA A 85 31.20 -47.93 -8.88
N ALA A 86 31.08 -49.27 -8.87
CA ALA A 86 30.08 -50.06 -8.15
C ALA A 86 30.59 -50.58 -6.77
N PRO A 87 29.77 -51.25 -5.94
CA PRO A 87 30.09 -51.50 -4.52
C PRO A 87 30.99 -52.73 -4.27
N GLY A 88 31.63 -52.76 -3.10
CA GLY A 88 32.51 -53.83 -2.59
C GLY A 88 32.17 -54.27 -1.14
N PRO A 89 32.77 -55.36 -0.63
CA PRO A 89 32.16 -56.28 0.35
C PRO A 89 32.40 -55.98 1.85
N PRO A 90 31.70 -56.69 2.79
CA PRO A 90 31.69 -56.38 4.23
C PRO A 90 32.60 -57.27 5.13
N GLU A 91 32.53 -57.03 6.44
CA GLU A 91 33.08 -57.76 7.63
C GLU A 91 34.58 -57.58 7.97
N PRO A 92 35.03 -57.80 9.24
CA PRO A 92 34.30 -58.27 10.45
C PRO A 92 34.49 -57.45 11.77
N GLU A 93 33.66 -57.76 12.79
CA GLU A 93 33.89 -57.51 14.24
C GLU A 93 34.79 -58.63 14.85
N PRO A 94 35.45 -58.56 16.06
CA PRO A 94 34.75 -58.46 17.37
C PRO A 94 35.51 -58.04 18.69
N SER A 95 34.84 -57.30 19.59
CA SER A 95 34.77 -57.58 21.07
C SER A 95 36.04 -57.37 22.01
N PRO A 96 36.01 -57.60 23.36
CA PRO A 96 36.30 -56.51 24.33
C PRO A 96 37.23 -56.84 25.57
N ARG A 97 37.42 -55.87 26.50
CA ARG A 97 37.52 -55.98 28.01
C ARG A 97 38.74 -55.35 28.78
N THR A 98 38.45 -54.29 29.58
CA THR A 98 38.74 -54.12 31.04
C THR A 98 40.23 -53.85 31.55
N PRO A 99 40.55 -53.67 32.87
CA PRO A 99 40.76 -52.31 33.44
C PRO A 99 41.93 -52.10 34.47
N ALA A 100 42.05 -50.85 34.99
CA ALA A 100 42.35 -50.47 36.41
C ALA A 100 43.79 -50.13 36.96
N LEU A 101 43.88 -48.94 37.63
CA LEU A 101 44.65 -48.57 38.86
C LEU A 101 46.19 -48.26 38.77
N PRO A 102 46.88 -47.65 39.78
CA PRO A 102 46.77 -46.20 40.15
C PRO A 102 48.11 -45.47 40.54
N ARG A 103 48.00 -44.15 40.83
CA ARG A 103 48.87 -43.19 41.59
C ARG A 103 50.13 -43.69 42.36
N PRO A 104 51.19 -42.85 42.46
CA PRO A 104 51.38 -42.02 43.67
C PRO A 104 51.80 -40.54 43.40
N ALA A 105 52.02 -39.74 44.46
CA ALA A 105 52.10 -38.26 44.44
C ALA A 105 53.20 -37.67 45.36
N PHE A 106 53.40 -36.34 45.27
CA PHE A 106 54.18 -35.41 46.13
C PHE A 106 55.73 -35.46 46.02
N PRO A 107 56.51 -34.43 46.49
CA PRO A 107 56.13 -33.14 47.13
C PRO A 107 56.86 -31.83 46.65
N THR A 108 56.25 -30.68 46.99
CA THR A 108 56.77 -29.33 47.37
C THR A 108 58.21 -28.82 47.04
N ASP A 109 58.31 -27.62 46.43
CA ASP A 109 58.94 -26.34 46.90
C ASP A 109 60.20 -26.30 47.82
N PRO A 110 60.98 -25.18 47.92
CA PRO A 110 61.12 -23.99 47.04
C PRO A 110 62.61 -23.47 46.90
N LEU A 111 62.79 -22.19 46.51
CA LEU A 111 63.86 -21.21 46.88
C LEU A 111 65.04 -20.83 45.92
N THR A 112 65.13 -19.50 45.70
CA THR A 112 66.34 -18.62 45.58
C THR A 112 67.24 -18.51 44.32
N THR A 113 67.32 -17.26 43.83
CA THR A 113 68.43 -16.52 43.15
C THR A 113 69.82 -16.66 43.84
N PRO A 114 71.01 -16.33 43.24
CA PRO A 114 71.24 -15.16 42.35
C PRO A 114 72.39 -15.20 41.28
N ALA A 115 72.44 -14.11 40.48
CA ALA A 115 73.59 -13.41 39.87
C ALA A 115 74.86 -14.15 39.33
N GLY A 116 75.23 -13.87 38.05
CA GLY A 116 76.56 -14.18 37.49
C GLY A 116 76.79 -13.72 36.03
N ARG A 117 77.49 -12.59 35.83
CA ARG A 117 77.99 -12.01 34.55
C ARG A 117 79.53 -12.24 34.46
N PRO A 118 80.34 -11.73 33.48
CA PRO A 118 80.11 -11.26 32.08
C PRO A 118 81.22 -11.58 31.01
N GLY A 119 80.89 -11.39 29.71
CA GLY A 119 81.73 -10.75 28.65
C GLY A 119 83.00 -11.45 28.10
N PRO A 120 83.78 -10.81 27.18
CA PRO A 120 83.58 -9.59 26.37
C PRO A 120 83.43 -9.91 24.85
N TRP A 121 83.26 -9.00 23.86
CA TRP A 121 83.67 -7.59 23.61
C TRP A 121 82.57 -6.87 22.77
N GLY A 122 82.58 -5.56 22.43
CA GLY A 122 83.41 -4.41 22.83
C GLY A 122 83.38 -3.23 21.82
N GLU A 123 83.36 -1.99 22.32
CA GLU A 123 83.67 -0.68 21.65
C GLU A 123 82.73 -0.15 20.52
N ALA A 124 82.42 1.16 20.36
CA ALA A 124 83.06 2.39 20.90
C ALA A 124 82.18 3.69 20.84
N TRP A 125 82.08 4.45 21.97
CA TRP A 125 81.86 5.93 22.20
C TRP A 125 80.75 6.71 21.42
N GLY A 126 79.98 7.69 21.92
CA GLY A 126 79.85 8.48 23.18
C GLY A 126 79.25 9.88 22.82
N ALA A 127 78.64 10.74 23.66
CA ALA A 127 78.21 10.76 25.07
C ALA A 127 77.16 11.90 25.31
N VAL A 128 76.69 12.16 26.55
CA VAL A 128 75.74 13.24 26.97
C VAL A 128 76.25 13.92 28.28
N PRO A 129 75.89 15.18 28.61
CA PRO A 129 75.05 15.51 29.80
C PRO A 129 74.09 16.71 29.53
N GLY A 130 73.09 17.16 30.30
CA GLY A 130 72.52 16.94 31.65
C GLY A 130 71.84 18.28 32.10
N ALA A 131 70.88 18.42 33.04
CA ALA A 131 70.11 17.50 33.90
C ALA A 131 68.83 18.22 34.46
N ASP A 132 68.12 17.63 35.43
CA ASP A 132 66.91 18.12 36.17
C ASP A 132 67.17 19.35 37.11
N PRO A 133 66.21 19.95 37.89
CA PRO A 133 64.87 19.45 38.29
C PRO A 133 63.69 20.45 38.58
N SER A 134 62.48 19.86 38.75
CA SER A 134 61.44 20.13 39.79
C SER A 134 60.56 21.41 39.86
N TRP A 135 59.34 21.16 40.38
CA TRP A 135 58.42 22.00 41.19
C TRP A 135 57.24 22.78 40.54
N SER A 136 56.04 22.39 41.00
CA SER A 136 54.78 23.14 41.16
C SER A 136 54.87 24.05 42.42
N PRO A 137 53.82 24.78 42.93
CA PRO A 137 52.38 24.77 42.61
C PRO A 137 51.63 26.15 42.64
N SER A 138 50.29 26.08 42.48
CA SER A 138 49.19 26.93 43.03
C SER A 138 49.33 28.43 43.36
N GLY A 139 48.38 29.25 42.89
CA GLY A 139 48.10 30.60 43.44
C GLY A 139 46.96 31.39 42.77
N VAL A 140 45.83 31.57 43.46
CA VAL A 140 44.62 32.40 43.17
C VAL A 140 44.58 33.47 44.31
N PRO A 141 44.15 34.76 44.18
CA PRO A 141 42.83 35.19 43.66
C PRO A 141 42.67 36.59 42.98
N GLU A 142 41.44 36.86 42.48
CA GLU A 142 40.71 38.16 42.38
C GLU A 142 41.27 39.33 41.51
N SER A 143 40.47 40.20 40.84
CA SER A 143 39.00 40.32 40.67
C SER A 143 38.58 41.23 39.47
N SER A 144 37.28 41.25 39.16
CA SER A 144 36.49 42.32 38.47
C SER A 144 36.54 42.53 36.94
N THR A 145 35.58 41.89 36.26
CA THR A 145 34.60 42.45 35.27
C THR A 145 34.89 43.76 34.49
N ALA A 146 34.83 43.67 33.15
CA ALA A 146 33.84 44.39 32.30
C ALA A 146 33.85 43.87 30.84
N SER A 147 32.68 43.69 30.23
CA SER A 147 32.51 43.34 28.80
C SER A 147 32.79 44.54 27.87
N PRO A 148 33.06 44.30 26.57
CA PRO A 148 32.04 44.72 25.60
C PRO A 148 31.91 43.83 24.34
N SER A 149 30.87 44.13 23.56
CA SER A 149 30.43 43.43 22.35
C SER A 149 31.01 43.97 21.04
N GLN A 150 31.21 43.04 20.09
CA GLN A 150 31.18 43.18 18.63
C GLN A 150 32.20 44.09 17.92
N ALA A 151 32.69 43.57 16.78
CA ALA A 151 33.70 44.17 15.91
C ALA A 151 33.14 44.47 14.51
N PRO A 152 33.87 45.25 13.69
CA PRO A 152 33.71 45.24 12.24
C PRO A 152 34.98 44.81 11.46
N THR A 153 34.76 43.96 10.46
CA THR A 153 35.39 43.90 9.12
C THR A 153 36.84 44.40 8.85
N THR A 154 37.75 43.41 8.73
CA THR A 154 38.60 43.08 7.55
C THR A 154 39.46 44.11 6.78
N ALA A 155 40.75 43.75 6.71
CA ALA A 155 41.65 43.70 5.52
C ALA A 155 42.42 44.95 5.02
N SER A 156 43.69 44.70 4.63
CA SER A 156 44.41 45.47 3.60
C SER A 156 45.44 44.59 2.86
N THR A 157 45.83 45.01 1.66
CA THR A 157 46.52 44.21 0.63
C THR A 157 47.74 44.97 0.07
N SER A 158 48.56 44.32 -0.77
CA SER A 158 49.59 44.96 -1.61
C SER A 158 49.76 44.16 -2.92
N LEU A 159 50.09 44.70 -4.09
CA LEU A 159 50.13 46.08 -4.63
C LEU A 159 50.15 45.96 -6.19
N ALA A 160 49.59 46.93 -6.93
CA ALA A 160 49.53 46.94 -8.42
C ALA A 160 50.56 47.89 -9.07
N PRO A 161 50.73 47.94 -10.42
CA PRO A 161 49.96 48.89 -11.27
C PRO A 161 49.74 48.43 -12.75
N ARG A 162 49.12 49.14 -13.72
CA ARG A 162 47.97 50.09 -13.87
C ARG A 162 47.93 50.45 -15.39
N ALA A 163 46.80 50.57 -16.10
CA ALA A 163 45.98 51.80 -16.29
C ALA A 163 45.08 51.63 -17.55
N VAL A 164 44.04 52.42 -17.89
CA VAL A 164 43.05 53.31 -17.22
C VAL A 164 41.95 53.59 -18.26
N ALA A 165 40.66 53.56 -17.90
CA ALA A 165 39.59 54.37 -18.50
C ALA A 165 38.39 54.41 -17.54
N THR A 166 37.79 55.59 -17.35
CA THR A 166 36.83 55.92 -16.27
C THR A 166 35.45 56.35 -16.79
N MET A 167 34.38 55.97 -16.08
CA MET A 167 33.19 56.81 -15.87
C MET A 167 32.58 56.56 -14.47
N VAL A 168 31.74 57.50 -14.02
CA VAL A 168 31.25 57.73 -12.65
C VAL A 168 29.71 57.57 -12.62
N PRO A 169 29.07 57.18 -11.50
CA PRO A 169 27.63 56.85 -11.47
C PRO A 169 26.71 58.07 -11.34
N GLY A 170 25.40 57.84 -11.54
CA GLY A 170 24.32 58.78 -11.28
C GLY A 170 23.03 58.05 -10.89
N ASP A 171 22.27 58.67 -9.98
CA ASP A 171 21.09 58.11 -9.31
C ASP A 171 19.75 58.39 -10.05
N GLU A 172 18.69 57.88 -9.42
CA GLU A 172 17.27 58.30 -9.46
C GLU A 172 16.26 57.60 -10.40
N GLU A 173 15.28 57.01 -9.71
CA GLU A 173 13.85 56.82 -9.97
C GLU A 173 13.27 56.65 -11.40
N GLY A 174 12.54 55.53 -11.54
CA GLY A 174 11.15 55.59 -11.97
C GLY A 174 10.86 55.58 -13.48
N THR A 175 10.52 54.41 -14.02
CA THR A 175 9.27 54.20 -14.78
C THR A 175 9.09 52.74 -15.17
N THR A 176 7.84 52.27 -15.19
CA THR A 176 7.47 50.95 -15.72
C THR A 176 7.44 50.97 -17.25
N THR A 177 8.39 50.29 -17.89
CA THR A 177 8.30 49.97 -19.33
C THR A 177 8.29 48.47 -19.56
N THR A 178 7.14 47.96 -20.01
CA THR A 178 6.95 46.57 -20.41
C THR A 178 7.78 46.27 -21.67
N SER A 179 8.92 45.59 -21.53
CA SER A 179 9.75 45.16 -22.66
C SER A 179 9.50 43.68 -22.97
N THR A 180 8.78 43.43 -24.06
CA THR A 180 8.47 42.11 -24.60
C THR A 180 9.75 41.31 -24.88
N ILE A 181 9.95 40.18 -24.18
CA ILE A 181 11.06 39.27 -24.48
C ILE A 181 10.77 38.60 -25.82
N THR A 182 11.43 39.07 -26.87
CA THR A 182 11.44 38.38 -28.16
C THR A 182 12.48 37.29 -28.07
N THR A 183 12.06 36.05 -27.85
CA THR A 183 12.91 34.86 -27.90
C THR A 183 13.36 34.62 -29.34
N THR A 184 14.44 35.27 -29.75
CA THR A 184 15.15 34.93 -30.98
C THR A 184 15.81 33.58 -30.81
N THR A 185 15.15 32.52 -31.30
CA THR A 185 15.76 31.20 -31.47
C THR A 185 16.92 31.33 -32.46
N VAL A 186 18.15 31.38 -31.96
CA VAL A 186 19.35 31.35 -32.79
C VAL A 186 19.57 29.90 -33.24
N THR A 187 18.86 29.52 -34.31
CA THR A 187 19.05 28.23 -34.97
C THR A 187 20.38 28.26 -35.71
N THR A 188 21.45 27.83 -35.04
CA THR A 188 22.75 27.65 -35.69
C THR A 188 22.66 26.51 -36.70
N LEU A 189 22.56 26.85 -37.98
CA LEU A 189 22.73 25.91 -39.10
C LEU A 189 24.16 25.36 -39.06
N GLN A 190 24.35 24.23 -38.38
CA GLN A 190 25.57 23.43 -38.50
C GLN A 190 25.51 22.63 -39.80
N GLY A 191 26.57 22.72 -40.60
CA GLY A 191 26.73 21.91 -41.81
C GLY A 191 27.01 20.43 -41.51
N PRO A 192 27.08 19.58 -42.54
CA PRO A 192 27.15 18.12 -42.41
C PRO A 192 28.28 17.66 -41.49
N ALA A 193 27.94 16.80 -40.53
CA ALA A 193 28.85 16.37 -39.48
C ALA A 193 29.95 15.42 -40.01
N PRO A 194 31.24 15.71 -39.75
CA PRO A 194 32.31 14.77 -40.06
C PRO A 194 32.26 13.55 -39.13
N CYS A 195 32.43 12.38 -39.74
CA CYS A 195 32.72 11.12 -39.06
C CYS A 195 34.00 11.26 -38.21
N ASN A 196 34.00 10.70 -36.99
CA ASN A 196 35.03 10.85 -35.96
C ASN A 196 35.13 12.25 -35.33
N ARG A 197 34.39 12.48 -34.23
CA ARG A 197 34.36 13.78 -33.52
C ARG A 197 34.32 13.63 -32.00
N THR A 198 35.10 14.46 -31.31
CA THR A 198 34.99 14.68 -29.86
C THR A 198 33.99 15.81 -29.58
N LEU A 199 33.12 15.58 -28.60
CA LEU A 199 32.11 16.51 -28.12
C LEU A 199 32.40 16.81 -26.64
N ALA A 200 32.41 18.09 -26.27
CA ALA A 200 32.69 18.54 -24.92
C ALA A 200 31.69 19.63 -24.53
N GLY A 201 30.96 19.43 -23.43
CA GLY A 201 29.94 20.36 -22.96
C GLY A 201 28.90 19.66 -22.07
N PRO A 202 28.10 20.42 -21.30
CA PRO A 202 27.10 19.86 -20.40
C PRO A 202 25.88 19.28 -21.12
N GLU A 203 25.65 19.63 -22.38
CA GLU A 203 24.51 19.20 -23.19
C GLU A 203 24.91 19.23 -24.67
N GLY A 204 24.23 18.45 -25.52
CA GLY A 204 24.37 18.55 -26.96
C GLY A 204 23.61 17.47 -27.74
N TRP A 205 23.87 17.46 -29.05
CA TRP A 205 23.16 16.63 -30.02
C TRP A 205 24.15 15.89 -30.92
N LEU A 206 23.83 14.64 -31.24
CA LEU A 206 24.62 13.78 -32.11
C LEU A 206 23.72 13.20 -33.19
N VAL A 207 24.04 13.54 -34.44
CA VAL A 207 23.25 13.23 -35.63
C VAL A 207 24.08 12.33 -36.54
N SER A 208 23.45 11.38 -37.23
CA SER A 208 24.09 10.59 -38.28
C SER A 208 24.70 11.47 -39.38
N PRO A 209 25.88 11.12 -39.93
CA PRO A 209 26.47 11.83 -41.06
C PRO A 209 25.52 11.88 -42.25
N GLU A 210 25.36 13.05 -42.86
CA GLU A 210 24.61 13.17 -44.12
C GLU A 210 25.39 12.52 -45.27
N PRO A 211 24.71 11.85 -46.23
CA PRO A 211 25.35 11.32 -47.41
C PRO A 211 25.73 12.47 -48.37
N ILE A 212 26.91 13.05 -48.15
CA ILE A 212 27.54 13.97 -49.12
C ILE A 212 27.75 13.16 -50.41
N GLY A 213 27.36 13.74 -51.56
CA GLY A 213 27.28 13.08 -52.88
C GLY A 213 28.62 12.69 -53.52
N VAL A 214 29.46 11.96 -52.80
CA VAL A 214 30.69 11.32 -53.25
C VAL A 214 30.47 9.80 -53.11
N PRO A 215 30.75 8.98 -54.13
CA PRO A 215 30.53 7.54 -54.05
C PRO A 215 31.50 6.91 -53.03
N TYR A 216 30.98 6.54 -51.86
CA TYR A 216 31.71 5.79 -50.84
C TYR A 216 31.80 4.31 -51.23
N ASP A 217 32.85 3.95 -51.98
CA ASP A 217 33.17 2.57 -52.36
C ASP A 217 33.86 1.80 -51.21
N GLY A 218 33.45 2.04 -49.96
CA GLY A 218 34.11 1.54 -48.76
C GLY A 218 33.25 1.62 -47.48
N SER A 219 33.55 0.76 -46.52
CA SER A 219 32.87 0.67 -45.23
C SER A 219 33.06 1.94 -44.38
N LEU A 220 31.99 2.43 -43.77
CA LEU A 220 32.01 3.57 -42.86
C LEU A 220 32.19 3.07 -41.41
N ASP A 221 33.15 3.64 -40.66
CA ASP A 221 33.38 3.37 -39.23
C ASP A 221 33.58 4.70 -38.51
N CYS A 222 32.56 5.15 -37.77
CA CYS A 222 32.51 6.45 -37.10
C CYS A 222 32.50 6.28 -35.58
N THR A 223 33.45 6.93 -34.92
CA THR A 223 33.65 6.91 -33.47
C THR A 223 33.47 8.32 -32.91
N TYR A 224 32.43 8.55 -32.12
CA TYR A 224 32.21 9.80 -31.41
C TYR A 224 32.59 9.64 -29.94
N THR A 225 33.16 10.68 -29.34
CA THR A 225 33.50 10.66 -27.92
C THR A 225 32.92 11.89 -27.23
N ILE A 226 31.96 11.67 -26.33
CA ILE A 226 31.33 12.72 -25.54
C ILE A 226 32.04 12.78 -24.18
N SER A 227 32.48 13.98 -23.80
CA SER A 227 33.22 14.25 -22.58
C SER A 227 32.54 15.35 -21.75
N VAL A 228 32.41 15.10 -20.44
CA VAL A 228 31.83 16.04 -19.47
C VAL A 228 32.82 16.27 -18.31
N TYR A 229 32.52 17.25 -17.46
CA TYR A 229 33.36 17.60 -16.31
C TYR A 229 33.54 16.41 -15.35
N PRO A 230 34.72 16.24 -14.73
CA PRO A 230 34.93 15.21 -13.70
C PRO A 230 33.92 15.34 -12.56
N GLY A 231 33.38 14.21 -12.10
CA GLY A 231 32.23 14.20 -11.17
C GLY A 231 30.86 14.23 -11.85
N TYR A 232 30.78 14.38 -13.17
CA TYR A 232 29.56 14.22 -13.96
C TYR A 232 29.72 13.05 -14.94
N GLY A 233 28.61 12.44 -15.34
CA GLY A 233 28.51 11.36 -16.30
C GLY A 233 27.66 11.79 -17.49
N VAL A 234 27.73 11.03 -18.58
CA VAL A 234 26.96 11.32 -19.80
C VAL A 234 25.65 10.52 -19.79
N GLU A 235 24.52 11.21 -19.78
CA GLU A 235 23.21 10.65 -20.06
C GLU A 235 22.89 10.84 -21.54
N LEU A 236 22.66 9.75 -22.27
CA LEU A 236 22.36 9.72 -23.69
C LEU A 236 20.92 9.23 -23.91
N LYS A 237 20.08 10.09 -24.48
CA LYS A 237 18.68 9.79 -24.84
C LYS A 237 18.56 9.55 -26.34
N VAL A 238 17.98 8.42 -26.71
CA VAL A 238 17.73 8.02 -28.10
C VAL A 238 16.44 8.70 -28.59
N GLU A 239 16.55 9.65 -29.53
CA GLU A 239 15.37 10.33 -30.08
C GLU A 239 14.84 9.71 -31.36
N ASN A 240 15.74 9.20 -32.19
CA ASN A 240 15.42 8.44 -33.38
C ASN A 240 16.58 7.51 -33.74
N ILE A 241 16.30 6.31 -34.25
CA ILE A 241 17.32 5.38 -34.74
C ILE A 241 16.70 4.43 -35.77
N SER A 242 17.37 4.26 -36.91
CA SER A 242 16.96 3.39 -38.00
C SER A 242 18.21 2.84 -38.70
N LEU A 243 18.68 1.68 -38.27
CA LEU A 243 19.86 0.99 -38.81
C LEU A 243 19.46 0.05 -39.96
N ALA A 244 20.32 -0.06 -40.98
CA ALA A 244 20.14 -1.00 -42.08
C ALA A 244 20.72 -2.40 -41.77
N GLU A 245 20.37 -3.42 -42.56
CA GLU A 245 20.85 -4.79 -42.36
C GLU A 245 22.40 -4.87 -42.43
N GLY A 246 23.02 -5.27 -41.32
CA GLY A 246 24.47 -5.38 -41.19
C GLY A 246 25.18 -4.13 -40.66
N GLU A 247 24.46 -3.07 -40.32
CA GLU A 247 24.99 -1.93 -39.57
C GLU A 247 24.98 -2.20 -38.05
N THR A 248 26.01 -1.75 -37.33
CA THR A 248 26.11 -1.90 -35.87
C THR A 248 26.36 -0.55 -35.19
N LEU A 249 25.84 -0.38 -33.98
CA LEU A 249 26.06 0.83 -33.18
C LEU A 249 26.25 0.45 -31.71
N THR A 250 27.46 0.65 -31.19
CA THR A 250 27.82 0.37 -29.80
C THR A 250 28.00 1.64 -28.98
N VAL A 251 27.63 1.56 -27.71
CA VAL A 251 27.75 2.63 -26.71
C VAL A 251 28.63 2.13 -25.57
N GLU A 252 29.77 2.77 -25.32
CA GLU A 252 30.80 2.31 -24.38
C GLU A 252 31.20 3.40 -23.38
N SER A 253 31.32 3.06 -22.09
CA SER A 253 31.84 3.95 -21.05
C SER A 253 33.36 3.85 -20.96
N ALA A 254 34.06 4.93 -21.31
CA ALA A 254 35.52 4.98 -21.38
C ALA A 254 36.14 5.63 -20.12
N GLY A 255 35.96 4.99 -18.95
CA GLY A 255 36.42 5.53 -17.66
C GLY A 255 37.06 4.53 -16.70
N GLY A 256 37.35 3.31 -17.16
CA GLY A 256 38.10 2.29 -16.42
C GLY A 256 39.34 1.85 -17.19
N LEU A 257 39.98 0.76 -16.74
CA LEU A 257 41.12 0.13 -17.45
C LEU A 257 40.69 -0.48 -18.80
N GLU A 258 39.40 -0.82 -18.95
CA GLU A 258 38.77 -1.31 -20.17
C GLU A 258 37.46 -0.55 -20.44
N PRO A 259 37.05 -0.37 -21.71
CA PRO A 259 35.76 0.21 -22.07
C PRO A 259 34.62 -0.74 -21.69
N ASN A 260 33.58 -0.23 -21.02
CA ASN A 260 32.41 -1.03 -20.64
C ASN A 260 31.25 -0.79 -21.61
N LEU A 261 30.78 -1.84 -22.30
CA LEU A 261 29.65 -1.78 -23.22
C LEU A 261 28.34 -1.53 -22.44
N LEU A 262 27.70 -0.38 -22.70
CA LEU A 262 26.44 0.03 -22.09
C LEU A 262 25.22 -0.38 -22.92
N ALA A 263 25.34 -0.35 -24.25
CA ALA A 263 24.31 -0.77 -25.19
C ALA A 263 24.91 -1.13 -26.56
N ASN A 264 24.19 -1.95 -27.33
CA ASN A 264 24.44 -2.27 -28.73
C ASN A 264 23.19 -1.98 -29.59
N GLU A 265 23.25 -2.27 -30.89
CA GLU A 265 22.15 -2.11 -31.83
C GLU A 265 20.83 -2.76 -31.39
N SER A 266 20.86 -3.90 -30.69
CA SER A 266 19.63 -4.55 -30.18
C SER A 266 19.01 -3.87 -28.95
N PHE A 267 19.78 -3.07 -28.23
CA PHE A 267 19.36 -2.37 -27.00
C PHE A 267 19.25 -0.85 -27.21
N LEU A 268 19.03 -0.38 -28.44
CA LEU A 268 18.86 1.03 -28.78
C LEU A 268 17.48 1.28 -29.40
N LEU A 269 16.50 1.61 -28.56
CA LEU A 269 15.13 1.94 -28.98
C LEU A 269 14.81 3.42 -28.77
N ARG A 270 13.87 3.94 -29.57
CA ARG A 270 13.39 5.33 -29.46
C ARG A 270 12.80 5.60 -28.07
N GLY A 271 13.26 6.67 -27.42
CA GLY A 271 12.88 7.09 -26.08
C GLY A 271 13.76 6.52 -24.95
N GLN A 272 14.68 5.60 -25.27
CA GLN A 272 15.54 4.98 -24.28
C GLN A 272 16.64 5.93 -23.78
N VAL A 273 17.04 5.77 -22.51
CA VAL A 273 18.05 6.60 -21.85
C VAL A 273 19.18 5.72 -21.30
N ILE A 274 20.41 6.02 -21.69
CA ILE A 274 21.64 5.30 -21.30
C ILE A 274 22.49 6.23 -20.44
N ARG A 275 22.93 5.78 -19.27
CA ARG A 275 23.76 6.56 -18.34
C ARG A 275 25.17 5.98 -18.26
N SER A 276 26.18 6.76 -18.65
CA SER A 276 27.58 6.38 -18.54
C SER A 276 28.07 6.57 -17.10
N PRO A 277 28.55 5.51 -16.41
CA PRO A 277 29.12 5.60 -15.06
C PRO A 277 30.47 6.35 -15.01
N ALA A 278 30.87 7.01 -16.09
CA ALA A 278 32.05 7.85 -16.18
C ALA A 278 31.77 9.14 -16.97
N ASN A 279 32.63 10.13 -16.78
CA ASN A 279 32.59 11.41 -17.50
C ASN A 279 32.96 11.33 -19.00
N LEU A 280 33.18 10.13 -19.54
CA LEU A 280 33.52 9.87 -20.94
C LEU A 280 32.64 8.74 -21.49
N LEU A 281 32.06 8.98 -22.67
CA LEU A 281 31.20 8.05 -23.39
C LEU A 281 31.66 7.99 -24.84
N THR A 282 31.86 6.78 -25.36
CA THR A 282 32.25 6.51 -26.74
C THR A 282 31.09 5.85 -27.47
N LEU A 283 30.80 6.32 -28.69
CA LEU A 283 29.78 5.79 -29.58
C LEU A 283 30.46 5.34 -30.87
N ARG A 284 30.34 4.07 -31.25
CA ARG A 284 30.93 3.56 -32.50
C ARG A 284 29.86 3.01 -33.41
N PHE A 285 29.83 3.49 -34.64
CA PHE A 285 28.89 3.10 -35.69
C PHE A 285 29.64 2.52 -36.88
N GLN A 286 29.31 1.29 -37.30
CA GLN A 286 29.93 0.62 -38.45
C GLN A 286 28.86 0.27 -39.49
N SER A 287 29.12 0.61 -40.76
CA SER A 287 28.27 0.29 -41.91
C SER A 287 29.13 -0.30 -43.03
N PRO A 288 29.05 -1.61 -43.31
CA PRO A 288 30.02 -2.28 -44.17
C PRO A 288 29.83 -2.06 -45.68
N ARG A 289 28.67 -1.60 -46.18
CA ARG A 289 28.37 -1.42 -47.63
C ARG A 289 27.23 -0.40 -47.90
N PRO A 290 27.49 0.88 -48.21
CA PRO A 290 26.42 1.86 -48.42
C PRO A 290 26.07 2.10 -49.91
N PRO A 291 24.78 2.32 -50.20
CA PRO A 291 24.37 3.47 -51.00
C PRO A 291 23.63 4.53 -50.15
N SER A 292 23.13 4.15 -48.98
CA SER A 292 22.50 5.05 -48.00
C SER A 292 22.64 4.45 -46.58
N PRO A 293 23.47 5.04 -45.69
CA PRO A 293 23.62 4.53 -44.32
C PRO A 293 22.38 4.82 -43.46
N GLY A 294 22.22 4.07 -42.37
CA GLY A 294 21.16 4.29 -41.39
C GLY A 294 21.23 5.65 -40.68
N SER A 295 20.07 6.12 -40.21
CA SER A 295 19.93 7.41 -39.52
C SER A 295 19.86 7.25 -38.01
N TYR A 296 20.43 8.20 -37.26
CA TYR A 296 20.32 8.25 -35.80
C TYR A 296 20.35 9.69 -35.28
N HIS A 297 19.58 9.92 -34.22
CA HIS A 297 19.51 11.18 -33.49
C HIS A 297 19.56 10.89 -31.98
N PHE A 298 20.63 11.34 -31.34
CA PHE A 298 20.80 11.24 -29.90
C PHE A 298 20.95 12.62 -29.27
N HIS A 299 20.29 12.79 -28.13
CA HIS A 299 20.50 13.90 -27.22
C HIS A 299 21.45 13.45 -26.10
N TYR A 300 22.42 14.27 -25.69
CA TYR A 300 23.20 13.99 -24.49
C TYR A 300 23.13 15.15 -23.50
N GLN A 301 23.11 14.82 -22.20
CA GLN A 301 23.21 15.78 -21.10
C GLN A 301 24.12 15.24 -19.98
N ALA A 302 24.73 16.14 -19.23
CA ALA A 302 25.58 15.82 -18.09
C ALA A 302 24.73 15.60 -16.84
N TYR A 303 24.86 14.43 -16.22
CA TYR A 303 24.22 14.12 -14.94
C TYR A 303 25.28 13.99 -13.84
N LEU A 304 24.93 14.30 -12.59
CA LEU A 304 25.87 14.25 -11.48
C LEU A 304 26.20 12.79 -11.11
N LEU A 305 27.48 12.42 -11.05
CA LEU A 305 27.91 11.11 -10.58
C LEU A 305 28.00 11.09 -9.05
N SER A 306 27.86 9.89 -8.50
CA SER A 306 27.96 9.63 -7.07
C SER A 306 29.05 8.58 -6.80
N CYS A 307 29.73 8.71 -5.66
CA CYS A 307 30.47 7.60 -5.09
C CYS A 307 29.50 6.45 -4.75
N PRO A 308 29.95 5.18 -4.81
CA PRO A 308 29.14 4.05 -4.35
C PRO A 308 28.78 4.22 -2.88
N PHE A 309 27.62 3.72 -2.46
CA PHE A 309 27.23 3.78 -1.04
C PHE A 309 28.26 3.02 -0.20
N PRO A 310 28.90 3.64 0.80
CA PRO A 310 29.96 3.00 1.56
C PRO A 310 29.40 1.85 2.40
N ALA A 311 30.09 0.71 2.39
CA ALA A 311 29.64 -0.45 3.17
C ALA A 311 29.58 -0.11 4.67
N ARG A 312 28.48 -0.49 5.33
CA ARG A 312 28.36 -0.38 6.79
C ARG A 312 29.35 -1.37 7.43
N PRO A 313 30.23 -0.94 8.34
CA PRO A 313 31.13 -1.86 9.04
C PRO A 313 30.32 -2.82 9.92
N ALA A 314 30.76 -4.08 10.00
CA ALA A 314 30.22 -5.02 10.96
C ALA A 314 30.37 -4.44 12.38
N PHE A 315 29.29 -4.45 13.18
CA PHE A 315 29.25 -3.84 14.51
C PHE A 315 29.55 -2.32 14.53
N GLY A 316 29.09 -1.60 13.50
CA GLY A 316 29.13 -0.14 13.47
C GLY A 316 28.06 0.48 12.58
N GLU A 317 28.04 1.81 12.59
CA GLU A 317 27.16 2.67 11.81
C GLU A 317 27.96 3.55 10.85
N VAL A 318 27.32 3.95 9.75
CA VAL A 318 27.83 4.93 8.79
C VAL A 318 26.78 6.01 8.57
N SER A 319 27.20 7.27 8.69
CA SER A 319 26.38 8.45 8.39
C SER A 319 26.98 9.17 7.19
N VAL A 320 26.18 9.44 6.17
CA VAL A 320 26.64 10.00 4.89
C VAL A 320 25.97 11.35 4.68
N SER A 321 26.75 12.42 4.50
CA SER A 321 26.22 13.76 4.21
C SER A 321 25.83 13.94 2.75
N SER A 322 26.62 13.39 1.83
CA SER A 322 26.29 13.27 0.42
C SER A 322 27.15 12.20 -0.25
N LEU A 323 26.60 11.54 -1.27
CA LEU A 323 27.36 10.63 -2.15
C LEU A 323 28.03 11.36 -3.31
N HIS A 324 27.67 12.62 -3.57
CA HIS A 324 28.25 13.41 -4.65
C HIS A 324 29.69 13.85 -4.32
N PRO A 325 30.52 14.18 -5.33
CA PRO A 325 31.88 14.70 -5.12
C PRO A 325 31.92 15.87 -4.12
N GLY A 326 32.75 15.74 -3.09
CA GLY A 326 32.85 16.68 -1.97
C GLY A 326 32.07 16.28 -0.71
N GLY A 327 31.13 15.32 -0.79
CA GLY A 327 30.42 14.77 0.37
C GLY A 327 31.31 13.93 1.29
N ASP A 328 30.91 13.79 2.56
CA ASP A 328 31.63 13.00 3.56
C ASP A 328 30.80 11.87 4.18
N ALA A 329 31.44 10.72 4.40
CA ALA A 329 30.90 9.58 5.13
C ALA A 329 31.66 9.42 6.45
N ARG A 330 30.95 9.34 7.57
CA ARG A 330 31.50 9.22 8.93
C ARG A 330 31.10 7.89 9.55
N PHE A 331 32.08 7.24 10.17
CA PHE A 331 31.95 5.89 10.69
C PHE A 331 32.10 5.88 12.21
N ARG A 332 31.27 5.09 12.89
CA ARG A 332 31.32 4.89 14.34
C ARG A 332 31.07 3.42 14.64
N CYS A 333 31.75 2.87 15.64
CA CYS A 333 31.51 1.50 16.11
C CYS A 333 30.47 1.48 17.24
N SER A 334 29.80 0.36 17.42
CA SER A 334 28.99 0.10 18.60
C SER A 334 29.89 -0.03 19.86
N THR A 335 29.27 0.08 21.03
CA THR A 335 29.96 -0.06 22.32
C THR A 335 30.65 -1.43 22.42
N GLY A 336 31.90 -1.43 22.88
CA GLY A 336 32.77 -2.61 22.94
C GLY A 336 33.68 -2.81 21.72
N TYR A 337 33.43 -2.10 20.60
CA TYR A 337 34.25 -2.17 19.39
C TYR A 337 35.01 -0.86 19.15
N GLN A 338 36.22 -0.97 18.58
CA GLN A 338 37.09 0.15 18.29
C GLN A 338 37.32 0.28 16.77
N LEU A 339 37.35 1.53 16.27
CA LEU A 339 37.43 1.81 14.84
C LEU A 339 38.88 1.72 14.34
N GLN A 340 39.15 0.74 13.49
CA GLN A 340 40.40 0.60 12.75
C GLN A 340 40.26 1.19 11.35
N GLY A 341 40.76 2.41 11.14
CA GLY A 341 40.80 3.07 9.84
C GLY A 341 40.41 4.55 9.91
N ALA A 342 40.02 5.12 8.76
CA ALA A 342 39.64 6.52 8.68
C ALA A 342 38.20 6.75 9.14
N ARG A 343 38.02 7.45 10.28
CA ARG A 343 36.69 7.85 10.81
C ARG A 343 35.83 8.71 9.88
N ARG A 344 36.44 9.33 8.86
CA ARG A 344 35.77 10.16 7.86
C ARG A 344 36.40 9.92 6.49
N LEU A 345 35.58 9.49 5.53
CA LEU A 345 35.92 9.41 4.11
C LEU A 345 35.30 10.58 3.36
N VAL A 346 35.92 11.02 2.28
CA VAL A 346 35.44 12.12 1.42
C VAL A 346 35.34 11.62 -0.02
N CYS A 347 34.21 11.85 -0.69
CA CYS A 347 34.02 11.48 -2.09
C CYS A 347 34.87 12.39 -2.99
N ARG A 348 35.80 11.82 -3.75
CA ARG A 348 36.74 12.55 -4.62
C ARG A 348 36.19 12.74 -6.02
N ASN A 349 36.40 13.91 -6.59
CA ASN A 349 36.09 14.20 -7.99
C ASN A 349 37.08 13.51 -8.93
N ALA A 350 36.57 12.67 -9.81
CA ALA A 350 37.35 11.90 -10.78
C ALA A 350 36.47 11.54 -11.99
N THR A 351 37.05 10.80 -12.95
CA THR A 351 36.31 10.24 -14.09
C THR A 351 35.19 9.29 -13.63
N ARG A 352 35.48 8.50 -12.57
CA ARG A 352 34.53 7.77 -11.73
C ARG A 352 34.77 8.17 -10.26
N PRO A 353 33.83 8.84 -9.57
CA PRO A 353 34.03 9.25 -8.17
C PRO A 353 34.33 8.08 -7.24
N PHE A 354 35.25 8.28 -6.29
CA PHE A 354 35.67 7.26 -5.33
C PHE A 354 35.97 7.83 -3.94
N TRP A 355 35.90 6.99 -2.91
CA TRP A 355 36.16 7.39 -1.52
C TRP A 355 37.66 7.61 -1.25
N SER A 356 37.99 8.63 -0.44
CA SER A 356 39.37 9.04 -0.16
C SER A 356 40.29 7.98 0.47
N ALA A 357 39.73 6.93 1.04
CA ALA A 357 40.41 5.74 1.56
C ALA A 357 39.42 4.57 1.61
N ARG A 358 39.89 3.38 1.97
CA ARG A 358 39.04 2.20 2.20
C ARG A 358 38.17 2.39 3.45
N GLU A 359 37.04 1.68 3.48
CA GLU A 359 36.12 1.58 4.60
C GLU A 359 36.84 1.07 5.87
N PRO A 360 36.61 1.69 7.04
CA PRO A 360 37.20 1.24 8.29
C PRO A 360 36.49 -0.03 8.83
N LEU A 361 37.19 -0.77 9.68
CA LEU A 361 36.64 -1.93 10.39
C LEU A 361 36.36 -1.58 11.87
N CYS A 362 35.39 -2.26 12.47
CA CYS A 362 35.12 -2.19 13.91
C CYS A 362 35.51 -3.52 14.55
N LEU A 363 36.55 -3.51 15.40
CA LEU A 363 37.10 -4.72 16.03
C LEU A 363 37.03 -4.62 17.55
N ALA A 364 36.74 -5.75 18.21
CA ALA A 364 36.78 -5.87 19.66
C ALA A 364 38.24 -5.90 20.16
N ALA A 365 38.58 -5.07 21.14
CA ALA A 365 39.92 -4.98 21.69
C ALA A 365 40.13 -6.00 22.83
N CYS A 366 41.28 -6.70 22.82
CA CYS A 366 41.71 -7.57 23.92
C CYS A 366 42.19 -6.71 25.10
N GLY A 367 41.26 -6.34 25.98
CA GLY A 367 41.53 -5.50 27.15
C GLY A 367 41.47 -3.99 26.89
N GLY A 368 41.68 -3.22 27.96
CA GLY A 368 41.67 -1.75 27.96
C GLY A 368 41.23 -1.15 29.29
N VAL A 369 41.19 0.19 29.37
CA VAL A 369 40.68 0.91 30.55
C VAL A 369 39.52 1.80 30.11
N VAL A 370 38.35 1.58 30.70
CA VAL A 370 37.16 2.43 30.54
C VAL A 370 37.07 3.35 31.76
N ARG A 371 37.37 4.63 31.58
CA ARG A 371 37.25 5.65 32.63
C ARG A 371 35.95 6.42 32.50
N ASN A 372 35.38 6.82 33.62
CA ASN A 372 34.04 7.43 33.71
C ASN A 372 32.99 6.57 32.98
N ALA A 373 33.04 5.26 33.21
CA ALA A 373 32.08 4.30 32.68
C ALA A 373 30.68 4.66 33.19
N THR A 374 29.78 5.08 32.30
CA THR A 374 28.37 5.38 32.63
C THR A 374 27.46 4.25 32.18
N VAL A 375 27.38 3.99 30.87
CA VAL A 375 26.74 2.80 30.29
C VAL A 375 27.56 2.34 29.10
N GLY A 376 27.76 1.03 28.94
CA GLY A 376 28.47 0.49 27.80
C GLY A 376 28.58 -1.02 27.82
N ARG A 377 29.52 -1.54 27.02
CA ARG A 377 29.68 -2.96 26.73
C ARG A 377 31.16 -3.29 26.55
N ILE A 378 31.57 -4.46 27.01
CA ILE A 378 32.87 -5.08 26.68
C ILE A 378 32.63 -6.44 26.02
N VAL A 379 33.50 -6.79 25.08
CA VAL A 379 33.43 -8.04 24.31
C VAL A 379 34.82 -8.64 24.13
N SER A 380 34.89 -9.97 24.07
CA SER A 380 36.10 -10.67 23.64
C SER A 380 36.42 -10.43 22.16
N PRO A 381 37.71 -10.46 21.75
CA PRO A 381 38.09 -10.46 20.35
C PRO A 381 37.34 -11.53 19.55
N GLY A 382 36.86 -11.20 18.35
CA GLY A 382 36.13 -12.13 17.48
C GLY A 382 34.61 -12.22 17.72
N PHE A 383 34.09 -11.80 18.88
CA PHE A 383 32.65 -11.85 19.20
C PHE A 383 31.79 -11.16 18.12
N PRO A 384 30.65 -11.73 17.68
CA PRO A 384 29.98 -12.95 18.16
C PRO A 384 30.46 -14.25 17.49
N GLY A 385 31.47 -14.17 16.62
CA GLY A 385 32.20 -15.35 16.15
C GLY A 385 33.21 -15.82 17.19
N ASN A 386 34.00 -16.82 16.84
CA ASN A 386 34.90 -17.44 17.80
C ASN A 386 36.11 -16.55 18.11
N TYR A 387 36.54 -16.52 19.38
CA TYR A 387 37.79 -15.88 19.78
C TYR A 387 39.02 -16.67 19.33
N SER A 388 40.21 -16.10 19.55
CA SER A 388 41.48 -16.77 19.26
C SER A 388 42.05 -17.47 20.49
N ASN A 389 42.79 -18.54 20.26
CA ASN A 389 43.53 -19.30 21.26
C ASN A 389 44.72 -18.46 21.80
N ASN A 390 45.15 -18.71 23.03
CA ASN A 390 46.25 -18.07 23.77
C ASN A 390 46.06 -16.56 23.98
N LEU A 391 44.83 -16.12 24.24
CA LEU A 391 44.53 -14.74 24.62
C LEU A 391 44.66 -14.54 26.13
N THR A 392 45.07 -13.34 26.53
CA THR A 392 45.03 -12.88 27.91
C THR A 392 44.61 -11.42 27.87
N CYS A 393 43.33 -11.17 28.12
CA CYS A 393 42.71 -9.86 27.97
C CYS A 393 42.26 -9.34 29.34
N HIS A 394 42.62 -8.09 29.64
CA HIS A 394 42.30 -7.42 30.91
C HIS A 394 41.53 -6.12 30.68
N TRP A 395 40.33 -5.99 31.23
CA TRP A 395 39.55 -4.76 31.20
C TRP A 395 39.40 -4.19 32.60
N LEU A 396 39.73 -2.90 32.76
CA LEU A 396 39.46 -2.14 33.97
C LEU A 396 38.30 -1.17 33.69
N LEU A 397 37.21 -1.32 34.43
CA LEU A 397 36.08 -0.41 34.42
C LEU A 397 36.19 0.52 35.65
N GLU A 398 36.10 1.83 35.43
CA GLU A 398 36.08 2.86 36.47
C GLU A 398 34.88 3.79 36.26
N ALA A 399 33.88 3.67 37.14
CA ALA A 399 32.72 4.55 37.19
C ALA A 399 33.08 5.95 37.73
N PRO A 400 32.23 6.98 37.49
CA PRO A 400 32.36 8.28 38.12
C PRO A 400 32.41 8.21 39.65
N ASP A 401 32.95 9.25 40.29
CA ASP A 401 32.97 9.33 41.75
C ASP A 401 31.54 9.30 42.33
N GLY A 402 31.40 8.65 43.48
CA GLY A 402 30.10 8.43 44.14
C GLY A 402 29.25 7.29 43.56
N HIS A 403 29.62 6.72 42.42
CA HIS A 403 28.84 5.66 41.75
C HIS A 403 29.35 4.25 42.09
N ARG A 404 28.48 3.25 41.89
CA ARG A 404 28.79 1.81 41.81
C ARG A 404 28.64 1.36 40.35
N LEU A 405 29.08 0.15 40.05
CA LEU A 405 28.90 -0.53 38.77
C LEU A 405 27.98 -1.74 38.94
N HIS A 406 27.09 -1.94 37.97
CA HIS A 406 26.41 -3.21 37.72
C HIS A 406 26.95 -3.81 36.42
N LEU A 407 27.14 -5.13 36.41
CA LEU A 407 27.61 -5.91 35.26
C LEU A 407 26.57 -6.97 34.91
N HIS A 408 26.01 -6.90 33.72
CA HIS A 408 25.05 -7.87 33.21
C HIS A 408 25.67 -8.78 32.13
N PHE A 409 25.40 -10.08 32.21
CA PHE A 409 25.92 -11.10 31.30
C PHE A 409 25.02 -11.27 30.06
N GLU A 410 25.30 -10.55 28.97
CA GLU A 410 24.51 -10.73 27.73
C GLU A 410 24.72 -12.10 27.07
N LYS A 411 25.97 -12.59 27.11
CA LYS A 411 26.40 -13.91 26.64
C LYS A 411 27.79 -14.24 27.18
N VAL A 412 27.99 -15.45 27.70
CA VAL A 412 29.31 -16.06 27.92
C VAL A 412 29.27 -17.47 27.36
N SER A 413 30.26 -17.80 26.54
CA SER A 413 30.45 -19.11 25.93
C SER A 413 31.96 -19.30 25.75
N LEU A 414 32.54 -20.11 26.63
CA LEU A 414 33.95 -20.49 26.64
C LEU A 414 34.08 -21.94 26.12
N ALA A 415 35.29 -22.39 25.79
CA ALA A 415 35.54 -23.79 25.51
C ALA A 415 35.39 -24.63 26.78
N GLU A 416 35.02 -25.91 26.65
CA GLU A 416 34.79 -26.80 27.80
C GLU A 416 36.09 -27.22 28.53
N ASP A 417 37.26 -26.94 27.92
CA ASP A 417 38.58 -27.21 28.47
C ASP A 417 39.37 -25.89 28.66
N ASP A 418 39.86 -25.66 29.87
CA ASP A 418 40.85 -24.66 30.31
C ASP A 418 40.66 -23.14 29.99
N ASP A 419 39.58 -22.72 29.35
CA ASP A 419 39.24 -21.30 29.15
C ASP A 419 38.54 -20.69 30.38
N ARG A 420 39.00 -19.52 30.86
CA ARG A 420 38.53 -18.92 32.13
C ARG A 420 38.20 -17.44 32.04
N LEU A 421 37.06 -17.06 32.62
CA LEU A 421 36.61 -15.68 32.84
C LEU A 421 36.54 -15.41 34.34
N ILE A 422 37.28 -14.40 34.81
CA ILE A 422 37.29 -13.96 36.20
C ILE A 422 36.91 -12.48 36.29
N ILE A 423 35.97 -12.14 37.17
CA ILE A 423 35.55 -10.76 37.45
C ILE A 423 35.86 -10.47 38.92
N ARG A 424 36.61 -9.39 39.18
CA ARG A 424 37.06 -8.99 40.52
C ARG A 424 36.52 -7.63 40.92
N ASN A 425 36.17 -7.50 42.20
CA ASN A 425 35.58 -6.29 42.77
C ASN A 425 36.67 -5.33 43.27
N GLY A 426 37.30 -4.65 42.31
CA GLY A 426 38.43 -3.75 42.55
C GLY A 426 39.09 -3.30 41.25
N ASN A 427 40.28 -2.71 41.35
CA ASN A 427 40.99 -2.07 40.24
C ASN A 427 42.27 -2.83 39.79
N ASN A 428 42.53 -4.02 40.33
CA ASN A 428 43.73 -4.80 40.07
C ASN A 428 43.44 -6.33 40.12
N VAL A 429 44.45 -7.13 39.76
CA VAL A 429 44.39 -8.62 39.75
C VAL A 429 44.32 -9.22 41.16
N GLU A 430 44.74 -8.47 42.18
CA GLU A 430 44.78 -8.90 43.60
C GLU A 430 43.43 -8.74 44.31
N ALA A 431 42.49 -8.00 43.71
CA ALA A 431 41.15 -7.80 44.24
C ALA A 431 40.35 -9.12 44.34
N PRO A 432 39.42 -9.24 45.30
CA PRO A 432 38.66 -10.47 45.47
C PRO A 432 37.79 -10.77 44.23
N PRO A 433 37.77 -12.02 43.73
CA PRO A 433 36.84 -12.42 42.69
C PRO A 433 35.40 -12.38 43.22
N VAL A 434 34.48 -11.92 42.37
CA VAL A 434 33.02 -12.00 42.57
C VAL A 434 32.36 -12.96 41.59
N TYR A 435 33.04 -13.28 40.50
CA TYR A 435 32.66 -14.36 39.60
C TYR A 435 33.90 -15.01 39.01
N ASP A 436 33.85 -16.32 38.88
CA ASP A 436 34.90 -17.16 38.32
C ASP A 436 34.24 -18.35 37.62
N SER A 437 34.46 -18.47 36.30
CA SER A 437 33.82 -19.52 35.49
C SER A 437 34.26 -20.94 35.86
N TYR A 438 35.30 -21.12 36.68
CA TYR A 438 35.71 -22.43 37.22
C TYR A 438 34.99 -22.80 38.52
N GLU A 439 34.59 -21.81 39.31
CA GLU A 439 33.92 -22.04 40.59
C GLU A 439 32.38 -22.05 40.43
N VAL A 440 31.87 -21.37 39.40
CA VAL A 440 30.43 -21.17 39.17
C VAL A 440 30.04 -21.55 37.74
N GLU A 441 29.35 -22.70 37.61
CA GLU A 441 28.87 -23.27 36.34
C GLU A 441 27.77 -22.43 35.67
N TYR A 442 26.96 -21.71 36.46
CA TYR A 442 25.82 -20.91 35.98
C TYR A 442 26.10 -19.40 36.03
N LEU A 443 25.66 -18.66 35.03
CA LEU A 443 25.75 -17.20 35.02
C LEU A 443 24.69 -16.57 35.96
N PRO A 444 25.07 -15.65 36.86
CA PRO A 444 24.11 -14.88 37.65
C PRO A 444 23.18 -14.06 36.74
N ILE A 445 21.86 -14.32 36.84
CA ILE A 445 20.83 -13.66 36.01
C ILE A 445 20.73 -12.17 36.38
N GLU A 446 20.73 -11.87 37.68
CA GLU A 446 20.79 -10.53 38.30
C GLU A 446 22.10 -9.76 38.02
N GLY A 447 23.07 -10.38 37.34
CA GLY A 447 24.39 -9.79 37.10
C GLY A 447 25.29 -9.75 38.33
N LEU A 448 26.21 -8.77 38.38
CA LEU A 448 27.15 -8.56 39.49
C LEU A 448 27.18 -7.09 39.91
N LEU A 449 27.19 -6.85 41.22
CA LEU A 449 27.28 -5.50 41.81
C LEU A 449 28.66 -5.23 42.41
N SER A 450 29.26 -4.09 42.06
CA SER A 450 30.50 -3.65 42.70
C SER A 450 30.24 -3.09 44.10
N THR A 451 31.26 -3.16 44.96
CA THR A 451 31.26 -2.48 46.27
C THR A 451 31.88 -1.08 46.17
N GLY A 452 32.88 -0.92 45.30
CA GLY A 452 33.48 0.37 44.93
C GLY A 452 33.03 0.87 43.56
N ARG A 453 33.81 1.77 42.96
CA ARG A 453 33.59 2.30 41.60
C ARG A 453 34.29 1.50 40.49
N HIS A 454 34.81 0.31 40.81
CA HIS A 454 35.72 -0.45 39.94
C HIS A 454 35.31 -1.90 39.77
N PHE A 455 35.50 -2.41 38.54
CA PHE A 455 35.57 -3.84 38.24
C PHE A 455 36.82 -4.12 37.42
N PHE A 456 37.47 -5.24 37.70
CA PHE A 456 38.58 -5.78 36.91
C PHE A 456 38.17 -7.12 36.31
N VAL A 457 38.12 -7.19 34.98
CA VAL A 457 37.68 -8.35 34.20
C VAL A 457 38.87 -8.97 33.48
N GLU A 458 39.03 -10.28 33.60
CA GLU A 458 40.12 -11.06 33.02
C GLU A 458 39.57 -12.24 32.23
N LEU A 459 39.95 -12.34 30.95
CA LEU A 459 39.69 -13.51 30.10
C LEU A 459 41.03 -14.12 29.70
N THR A 460 41.23 -15.39 30.05
CA THR A 460 42.40 -16.19 29.65
C THR A 460 41.93 -17.37 28.80
N THR A 461 42.56 -17.58 27.64
CA THR A 461 42.24 -18.71 26.75
C THR A 461 43.45 -19.61 26.48
N ASP A 462 43.16 -20.90 26.28
CA ASP A 462 44.13 -21.99 26.14
C ASP A 462 44.73 -22.08 24.71
N SER A 463 45.49 -23.14 24.40
CA SER A 463 46.04 -23.38 23.07
C SER A 463 45.07 -24.01 22.05
N SER A 464 43.93 -24.53 22.46
CA SER A 464 43.11 -25.52 21.76
C SER A 464 41.63 -25.50 22.15
N GLY A 465 40.91 -24.49 21.65
CA GLY A 465 39.48 -24.38 21.86
C GLY A 465 39.07 -22.98 21.47
N ALA A 466 37.87 -22.81 20.93
CA ALA A 466 37.36 -21.49 20.64
C ALA A 466 35.83 -21.53 20.57
N ALA A 467 35.18 -20.78 21.45
CA ALA A 467 33.75 -20.58 21.48
C ALA A 467 33.40 -19.11 21.14
N ALA A 468 32.12 -18.73 21.19
CA ALA A 468 31.68 -17.37 20.81
C ALA A 468 32.23 -16.26 21.73
N GLY A 469 32.75 -16.61 22.90
CA GLY A 469 33.38 -15.70 23.85
C GLY A 469 32.39 -15.03 24.79
N MET A 470 32.75 -13.83 25.24
CA MET A 470 31.96 -13.08 26.21
C MET A 470 31.49 -11.72 25.68
N ALA A 471 30.33 -11.32 26.17
CA ALA A 471 29.73 -10.00 26.06
C ALA A 471 29.13 -9.61 27.41
N LEU A 472 29.65 -8.53 28.00
CA LEU A 472 29.19 -8.00 29.28
C LEU A 472 28.72 -6.55 29.08
N ARG A 473 27.48 -6.25 29.46
CA ARG A 473 26.96 -4.88 29.59
C ARG A 473 27.38 -4.36 30.95
N TYR A 474 27.83 -3.11 31.02
CA TYR A 474 28.07 -2.42 32.29
C TYR A 474 27.28 -1.12 32.34
N GLU A 475 26.89 -0.77 33.55
CA GLU A 475 26.27 0.51 33.87
C GLU A 475 26.74 1.01 35.23
N ALA A 476 26.67 2.32 35.44
CA ALA A 476 27.04 2.97 36.69
C ALA A 476 25.85 3.74 37.26
N PHE A 477 25.57 3.48 38.54
CA PHE A 477 24.43 4.03 39.27
C PHE A 477 24.89 4.74 40.54
N GLU A 478 24.15 5.75 40.98
CA GLU A 478 24.45 6.52 42.19
C GLU A 478 24.22 5.69 43.46
N LYS A 479 25.08 5.86 44.47
CA LYS A 479 24.82 5.30 45.80
C LYS A 479 23.53 5.87 46.38
N GLY A 480 22.64 5.00 46.87
CA GLY A 480 21.32 5.37 47.38
C GLY A 480 20.15 5.11 46.41
N HIS A 481 20.44 4.56 45.23
CA HIS A 481 19.46 4.15 44.22
C HIS A 481 19.73 2.70 43.80
N CYS A 482 18.71 2.03 43.26
CA CYS A 482 18.90 0.74 42.58
C CYS A 482 19.49 0.95 41.18
N TYR A 483 20.03 -0.12 40.59
CA TYR A 483 20.54 -0.12 39.20
C TYR A 483 19.40 -0.19 38.17
N GLU A 484 19.64 0.22 36.93
CA GLU A 484 18.66 0.15 35.84
C GLU A 484 18.40 -1.33 35.46
N PRO A 485 17.17 -1.85 35.58
CA PRO A 485 16.91 -3.25 35.27
C PRO A 485 17.15 -3.56 33.79
N PHE A 486 17.53 -4.81 33.48
CA PHE A 486 17.75 -5.23 32.10
C PHE A 486 16.93 -6.47 31.74
N VAL A 487 16.11 -6.34 30.69
CA VAL A 487 15.41 -7.45 30.04
C VAL A 487 15.88 -7.58 28.59
N LYS A 488 16.29 -8.80 28.21
CA LYS A 488 16.75 -9.12 26.86
C LYS A 488 15.58 -9.56 26.01
N TYR A 489 15.34 -8.92 24.86
CA TYR A 489 14.14 -9.13 24.02
C TYR A 489 12.83 -8.73 24.70
N GLY A 490 12.85 -7.57 25.36
CA GLY A 490 11.70 -6.99 26.02
C GLY A 490 11.93 -5.52 26.34
N ASN A 491 10.95 -4.91 27.01
CA ASN A 491 10.95 -3.53 27.43
C ASN A 491 10.31 -3.40 28.83
N PHE A 492 10.63 -2.33 29.55
CA PHE A 492 10.12 -2.11 30.90
C PHE A 492 9.66 -0.67 31.12
N THR A 493 8.79 -0.47 32.11
CA THR A 493 8.27 0.84 32.52
C THR A 493 8.53 1.05 34.00
N ALA A 494 9.19 2.15 34.35
CA ALA A 494 9.56 2.52 35.73
C ALA A 494 8.73 3.70 36.25
N SER A 495 8.44 3.70 37.55
CA SER A 495 7.69 4.78 38.21
C SER A 495 8.49 6.09 38.43
N ASP A 496 9.80 6.00 38.70
CA ASP A 496 10.76 7.13 38.65
C ASP A 496 12.03 6.66 37.90
N PRO A 497 12.48 7.38 36.84
CA PRO A 497 13.63 6.98 36.02
C PRO A 497 14.99 7.14 36.73
N ARG A 498 15.03 7.52 38.01
CA ARG A 498 16.24 7.57 38.84
C ARG A 498 16.36 6.39 39.81
N TYR A 499 15.37 5.49 39.83
CA TYR A 499 15.34 4.29 40.67
C TYR A 499 15.62 4.49 42.19
N PRO A 500 15.08 5.55 42.86
CA PRO A 500 15.15 5.64 44.32
C PRO A 500 14.37 4.51 45.00
N VAL A 501 14.65 4.27 46.28
CA VAL A 501 13.90 3.31 47.12
C VAL A 501 12.39 3.63 47.10
N GLY A 502 11.57 2.61 46.86
CA GLY A 502 10.14 2.71 46.58
C GLY A 502 9.78 2.82 45.09
N THR A 503 10.75 2.80 44.17
CA THR A 503 10.49 2.71 42.73
C THR A 503 10.04 1.31 42.36
N THR A 504 8.90 1.20 41.67
CA THR A 504 8.46 -0.02 41.00
C THR A 504 8.78 -0.01 39.50
N VAL A 505 9.05 -1.18 38.94
CA VAL A 505 9.31 -1.44 37.51
C VAL A 505 8.49 -2.63 37.02
N GLU A 506 7.77 -2.45 35.92
CA GLU A 506 6.93 -3.46 35.26
C GLU A 506 7.56 -3.88 33.92
N PHE A 507 7.59 -5.19 33.63
CA PHE A 507 8.26 -5.76 32.46
C PHE A 507 7.29 -6.31 31.40
N SER A 508 7.72 -6.23 30.14
CA SER A 508 7.02 -6.74 28.96
C SER A 508 8.02 -7.37 27.98
N CYS A 509 7.61 -8.39 27.22
CA CYS A 509 8.47 -9.00 26.20
C CYS A 509 8.18 -8.48 24.79
N ASP A 510 9.18 -8.57 23.91
CA ASP A 510 9.01 -8.32 22.47
C ASP A 510 8.10 -9.40 21.84
N PRO A 511 7.36 -9.08 20.75
CA PRO A 511 6.46 -10.03 20.11
C PRO A 511 7.13 -11.37 19.73
N GLY A 512 6.57 -12.47 20.22
CA GLY A 512 7.10 -13.83 20.04
C GLY A 512 8.02 -14.33 21.16
N TYR A 513 8.30 -13.50 22.17
CA TYR A 513 8.96 -13.88 23.42
C TYR A 513 7.95 -13.90 24.57
N THR A 514 8.11 -14.83 25.50
CA THR A 514 7.28 -14.94 26.71
C THR A 514 8.11 -14.68 27.97
N LEU A 515 7.47 -14.16 29.02
CA LEU A 515 8.09 -13.91 30.33
C LEU A 515 8.32 -15.24 31.04
N GLU A 516 9.59 -15.63 31.20
CA GLU A 516 10.04 -16.78 31.97
C GLU A 516 10.89 -16.31 33.16
N GLN A 517 10.88 -17.04 34.28
CA GLN A 517 11.87 -16.92 35.37
C GLN A 517 12.11 -15.49 35.91
N GLY A 518 11.25 -15.03 36.83
CA GLY A 518 11.39 -13.75 37.54
C GLY A 518 10.03 -13.16 37.91
N SER A 519 10.00 -11.95 38.46
CA SER A 519 8.74 -11.23 38.67
C SER A 519 8.40 -10.33 37.49
N THR A 520 7.12 -10.18 37.17
CA THR A 520 6.65 -9.19 36.17
C THR A 520 6.72 -7.76 36.71
N ILE A 521 6.78 -7.59 38.04
CA ILE A 521 6.91 -6.30 38.72
C ILE A 521 7.91 -6.42 39.88
N ILE A 522 8.94 -5.56 39.90
CA ILE A 522 9.93 -5.46 40.99
C ILE A 522 9.88 -4.09 41.68
N GLU A 523 10.35 -4.01 42.91
CA GLU A 523 10.41 -2.80 43.75
C GLU A 523 11.82 -2.62 44.33
N CYS A 524 12.33 -1.39 44.28
CA CYS A 524 13.61 -1.01 44.89
C CYS A 524 13.43 -0.85 46.42
N VAL A 525 14.01 -1.75 47.20
CA VAL A 525 13.86 -1.83 48.67
C VAL A 525 15.18 -1.55 49.41
N ASP A 526 15.12 -1.52 50.74
CA ASP A 526 16.21 -1.22 51.68
C ASP A 526 16.82 0.21 51.58
N PRO A 527 16.46 1.14 52.48
CA PRO A 527 17.04 2.50 52.54
C PRO A 527 18.54 2.58 52.88
N SER A 528 19.18 1.48 53.28
CA SER A 528 20.57 1.44 53.76
C SER A 528 21.56 0.84 52.75
N ASP A 529 21.14 -0.18 51.99
CA ASP A 529 21.81 -0.64 50.77
C ASP A 529 20.74 -0.99 49.72
N PRO A 530 20.33 -0.02 48.87
CA PRO A 530 19.23 -0.19 47.93
C PRO A 530 19.44 -1.34 46.94
N GLN A 531 18.49 -2.26 46.91
CA GLN A 531 18.49 -3.45 46.05
C GLN A 531 17.06 -3.76 45.57
N TRP A 532 16.93 -4.46 44.44
CA TRP A 532 15.64 -4.95 43.97
C TRP A 532 15.14 -6.10 44.86
N ASN A 533 13.84 -6.13 45.16
CA ASN A 533 13.23 -7.15 46.02
C ASN A 533 13.21 -8.56 45.41
N GLU A 534 13.14 -8.64 44.08
CA GLU A 534 13.07 -9.85 43.26
C GLU A 534 13.87 -9.64 41.96
N THR A 535 14.22 -10.72 41.26
CA THR A 535 15.03 -10.67 40.03
C THR A 535 14.21 -10.33 38.79
N GLU A 536 14.84 -9.69 37.81
CA GLU A 536 14.24 -9.40 36.51
C GLU A 536 13.80 -10.67 35.76
N PRO A 537 12.72 -10.61 34.97
CA PRO A 537 12.25 -11.75 34.18
C PRO A 537 13.06 -11.91 32.88
N ALA A 538 13.26 -13.15 32.47
CA ALA A 538 13.94 -13.50 31.23
C ALA A 538 12.94 -13.74 30.08
N CYS A 539 12.85 -12.82 29.11
CA CYS A 539 12.08 -13.04 27.89
C CYS A 539 12.74 -14.11 27.00
N ARG A 540 12.01 -15.20 26.69
CA ARG A 540 12.52 -16.32 25.88
C ARG A 540 11.52 -16.76 24.81
N ALA A 541 12.03 -17.23 23.68
CA ALA A 541 11.23 -17.90 22.66
C ALA A 541 10.99 -19.36 23.09
N VAL A 542 9.80 -19.63 23.63
CA VAL A 542 9.42 -20.94 24.19
C VAL A 542 8.98 -21.95 23.11
N CYS A 543 9.16 -23.23 23.43
CA CYS A 543 8.67 -24.34 22.63
C CYS A 543 7.20 -24.61 23.00
N SER A 544 6.29 -24.34 22.04
CA SER A 544 4.82 -24.43 22.18
C SER A 544 4.14 -23.22 22.83
N GLY A 545 2.84 -23.04 22.55
CA GLY A 545 1.99 -21.99 23.14
C GLY A 545 0.69 -21.76 22.38
N GLU A 546 -0.25 -21.03 23.00
CA GLU A 546 -1.51 -20.58 22.40
C GLU A 546 -1.42 -19.07 22.17
N LEU A 547 -1.73 -18.58 20.95
CA LEU A 547 -1.68 -17.16 20.60
C LEU A 547 -3.02 -16.73 19.99
N THR A 548 -3.71 -15.82 20.68
CA THR A 548 -5.07 -15.34 20.35
C THR A 548 -5.12 -13.90 19.84
N ASP A 549 -3.95 -13.30 19.56
CA ASP A 549 -3.82 -11.92 19.09
C ASP A 549 -4.20 -11.75 17.62
N THR A 550 -4.67 -10.56 17.22
CA THR A 550 -4.97 -10.24 15.82
C THR A 550 -3.73 -10.26 14.92
N ALA A 551 -2.54 -10.07 15.48
CA ALA A 551 -1.26 -10.29 14.82
C ALA A 551 -0.16 -10.59 15.84
N GLY A 552 0.81 -11.42 15.46
CA GLY A 552 1.90 -11.80 16.34
C GLY A 552 3.07 -12.47 15.61
N VAL A 553 3.95 -13.11 16.39
CA VAL A 553 5.17 -13.73 15.87
C VAL A 553 5.37 -15.09 16.54
N VAL A 554 5.60 -16.14 15.73
CA VAL A 554 6.09 -17.43 16.20
C VAL A 554 7.57 -17.54 15.87
N LEU A 555 8.37 -17.83 16.89
CA LEU A 555 9.81 -17.96 16.82
C LEU A 555 10.21 -19.41 17.08
N SER A 556 11.29 -19.89 16.46
CA SER A 556 11.87 -21.17 16.86
C SER A 556 12.38 -21.12 18.31
N PRO A 557 12.38 -22.25 19.06
CA PRO A 557 12.86 -22.28 20.44
C PRO A 557 14.27 -21.67 20.59
N ASN A 558 14.45 -20.83 21.60
CA ASN A 558 15.68 -20.07 21.89
C ASN A 558 16.11 -19.01 20.85
N TRP A 559 15.29 -18.68 19.84
CA TRP A 559 15.64 -17.67 18.81
C TRP A 559 16.15 -16.35 19.43
N PRO A 560 17.22 -15.73 18.91
CA PRO A 560 17.97 -16.03 17.69
C PRO A 560 19.06 -17.09 17.85
N GLU A 561 19.15 -17.76 19.01
CA GLU A 561 20.08 -18.85 19.22
C GLU A 561 19.57 -20.16 18.59
N ALA A 562 20.43 -21.18 18.54
CA ALA A 562 20.09 -22.47 17.96
C ALA A 562 19.05 -23.21 18.83
N TYR A 563 18.02 -23.76 18.18
CA TYR A 563 17.06 -24.65 18.84
C TYR A 563 17.72 -25.99 19.23
N GLY A 564 17.19 -26.63 20.27
CA GLY A 564 17.70 -27.91 20.77
C GLY A 564 17.52 -29.09 19.81
N LYS A 565 18.04 -30.26 20.18
CA LYS A 565 17.79 -31.54 19.48
C LYS A 565 16.60 -32.28 20.09
N GLY A 566 15.86 -33.04 19.27
CA GLY A 566 14.74 -33.85 19.74
C GLY A 566 13.56 -33.06 20.30
N GLN A 567 13.44 -31.77 19.96
CA GLN A 567 12.28 -30.94 20.29
C GLN A 567 11.08 -31.29 19.41
N ASP A 568 9.89 -31.31 19.99
CA ASP A 568 8.59 -31.34 19.32
C ASP A 568 7.74 -30.22 19.94
N CYS A 569 7.49 -29.16 19.17
CA CYS A 569 6.85 -27.93 19.63
C CYS A 569 5.57 -27.66 18.83
N ILE A 570 4.49 -27.25 19.50
CA ILE A 570 3.19 -27.04 18.89
C ILE A 570 2.64 -25.66 19.29
N TRP A 571 2.40 -24.78 18.32
CA TRP A 571 1.74 -23.49 18.55
C TRP A 571 0.34 -23.48 17.94
N GLY A 572 -0.66 -23.19 18.77
CA GLY A 572 -2.02 -22.87 18.33
C GLY A 572 -2.14 -21.38 18.06
N LEU A 573 -2.62 -21.00 16.87
CA LEU A 573 -2.89 -19.61 16.48
C LEU A 573 -4.39 -19.46 16.24
N HIS A 574 -5.02 -18.52 16.91
CA HIS A 574 -6.46 -18.26 16.84
C HIS A 574 -6.72 -16.77 16.59
N VAL A 575 -7.60 -16.46 15.64
CA VAL A 575 -8.13 -15.10 15.42
C VAL A 575 -9.66 -15.12 15.43
N GLU A 576 -10.31 -13.96 15.31
CA GLU A 576 -11.78 -13.88 15.23
C GLU A 576 -12.38 -14.82 14.17
N GLU A 577 -13.49 -15.51 14.49
CA GLU A 577 -14.09 -16.59 13.68
C GLU A 577 -14.39 -16.17 12.22
N ASP A 578 -14.74 -14.90 11.99
CA ASP A 578 -15.05 -14.31 10.68
C ASP A 578 -13.80 -13.95 9.84
N LYS A 579 -12.60 -14.09 10.41
CA LYS A 579 -11.31 -13.82 9.74
C LYS A 579 -10.62 -15.12 9.31
N ARG A 580 -9.43 -14.99 8.75
CA ARG A 580 -8.46 -16.07 8.51
C ARG A 580 -7.05 -15.59 8.83
N ILE A 581 -6.14 -16.53 9.04
CA ILE A 581 -4.73 -16.20 9.31
C ILE A 581 -3.92 -16.16 8.01
N MET A 582 -3.14 -15.09 7.81
CA MET A 582 -2.00 -15.09 6.89
C MET A 582 -0.71 -15.30 7.68
N LEU A 583 0.17 -16.16 7.19
CA LEU A 583 1.51 -16.43 7.72
C LEU A 583 2.56 -15.85 6.76
N ASP A 584 3.41 -14.94 7.22
CA ASP A 584 4.59 -14.40 6.52
C ASP A 584 5.84 -15.02 7.12
N VAL A 585 6.28 -16.14 6.53
CA VAL A 585 7.48 -16.87 6.93
C VAL A 585 8.69 -16.09 6.39
N ARG A 586 9.29 -15.25 7.25
CA ARG A 586 10.39 -14.35 6.87
C ARG A 586 11.74 -15.03 6.87
N VAL A 587 11.98 -15.88 7.87
CA VAL A 587 13.17 -16.73 7.96
C VAL A 587 12.68 -18.17 8.10
N LEU A 588 13.15 -19.03 7.21
CA LEU A 588 13.06 -20.47 7.40
C LEU A 588 14.42 -21.09 7.08
N ARG A 589 15.13 -21.45 8.13
CA ARG A 589 16.29 -22.33 8.06
C ARG A 589 15.99 -23.46 9.04
N LEU A 590 16.38 -24.67 8.68
CA LEU A 590 16.17 -25.91 9.42
C LEU A 590 17.35 -26.83 9.13
N GLY A 591 17.71 -27.65 10.10
CA GLY A 591 18.73 -28.67 9.97
C GLY A 591 18.29 -29.84 9.08
N SER A 592 19.26 -30.69 8.73
CA SER A 592 18.98 -31.94 8.02
C SER A 592 18.17 -32.88 8.91
N GLY A 593 16.95 -33.23 8.51
CA GLY A 593 16.05 -34.09 9.28
C GLY A 593 15.01 -33.34 10.12
N ASP A 594 15.17 -32.02 10.29
CA ASP A 594 14.19 -31.17 10.99
C ASP A 594 13.01 -30.82 10.08
N MET A 595 11.81 -30.72 10.67
CA MET A 595 10.53 -30.58 9.97
C MET A 595 9.66 -29.48 10.59
N LEU A 596 9.11 -28.58 9.77
CA LEU A 596 8.10 -27.60 10.17
C LEU A 596 6.82 -27.81 9.35
N THR A 597 5.70 -28.06 10.02
CA THR A 597 4.39 -28.36 9.41
C THR A 597 3.34 -27.36 9.86
N PHE A 598 2.52 -26.89 8.93
CA PHE A 598 1.43 -25.95 9.16
C PHE A 598 0.09 -26.64 8.84
N TYR A 599 -0.87 -26.55 9.76
CA TYR A 599 -2.19 -27.17 9.70
C TYR A 599 -3.28 -26.09 9.65
N ASP A 600 -4.28 -26.30 8.80
CA ASP A 600 -5.43 -25.42 8.54
C ASP A 600 -6.57 -25.76 9.51
N GLY A 601 -6.37 -25.46 10.79
CA GLY A 601 -7.29 -25.78 11.89
C GLY A 601 -6.63 -25.73 13.27
N ASP A 602 -7.45 -26.01 14.28
CA ASP A 602 -7.15 -25.99 15.72
C ASP A 602 -6.38 -27.23 16.24
N ASP A 603 -6.16 -28.24 15.38
CA ASP A 603 -5.47 -29.47 15.76
C ASP A 603 -4.46 -29.99 14.73
N LEU A 604 -3.77 -31.07 15.09
CA LEU A 604 -2.81 -31.79 14.23
C LEU A 604 -3.49 -32.79 13.25
N THR A 605 -4.81 -32.92 13.27
CA THR A 605 -5.56 -33.78 12.33
C THR A 605 -6.14 -33.00 11.14
N ALA A 606 -6.19 -31.67 11.26
CA ALA A 606 -6.56 -30.72 10.24
C ALA A 606 -5.70 -30.81 8.96
N ARG A 607 -6.16 -30.11 7.92
CA ARG A 607 -5.54 -30.16 6.59
C ARG A 607 -4.15 -29.49 6.61
N ILE A 608 -3.11 -30.19 6.17
CA ILE A 608 -1.77 -29.59 6.02
C ILE A 608 -1.78 -28.49 4.94
N LEU A 609 -1.46 -27.26 5.33
CA LEU A 609 -1.20 -26.11 4.43
C LEU A 609 0.15 -26.26 3.72
N GLY A 610 1.15 -26.73 4.46
CA GLY A 610 2.50 -26.93 3.95
C GLY A 610 3.40 -27.61 4.97
N GLN A 611 4.36 -28.37 4.45
CA GLN A 611 5.39 -29.04 5.24
C GLN A 611 6.76 -28.72 4.63
N TYR A 612 7.72 -28.35 5.48
CA TYR A 612 8.99 -27.77 5.05
C TYR A 612 10.19 -28.34 5.81
N THR A 613 11.28 -28.55 5.08
CA THR A 613 12.60 -28.97 5.58
C THR A 613 13.69 -28.08 4.97
N GLY A 614 14.85 -28.03 5.62
CA GLY A 614 16.01 -27.26 5.15
C GLY A 614 15.81 -25.74 5.13
N ALA A 615 16.54 -25.06 4.26
CA ALA A 615 16.52 -23.59 4.15
C ALA A 615 15.67 -23.09 2.96
N ARG A 616 14.84 -22.08 3.20
CA ARG A 616 13.96 -21.45 2.21
C ARG A 616 13.97 -19.92 2.38
N GLY A 617 13.87 -19.19 1.26
CA GLY A 617 13.66 -17.74 1.29
C GLY A 617 12.24 -17.38 1.76
N ARG A 618 11.98 -16.09 1.98
CA ARG A 618 10.68 -15.59 2.47
C ARG A 618 9.51 -16.06 1.58
N PHE A 619 8.42 -16.50 2.20
CA PHE A 619 7.16 -16.83 1.53
C PHE A 619 5.95 -16.60 2.43
N LYS A 620 4.76 -16.58 1.82
CA LYS A 620 3.49 -16.42 2.54
C LYS A 620 2.59 -17.64 2.37
N LEU A 621 1.78 -17.91 3.39
CA LEU A 621 0.68 -18.87 3.38
C LEU A 621 -0.60 -18.18 3.85
N TYR A 622 -1.74 -18.72 3.45
CA TYR A 622 -3.08 -18.26 3.84
C TYR A 622 -3.88 -19.46 4.31
N ALA A 623 -4.44 -19.37 5.51
CA ALA A 623 -5.40 -20.34 6.03
C ALA A 623 -6.79 -20.18 5.38
N SER A 624 -7.60 -21.21 5.45
CA SER A 624 -9.05 -21.17 5.18
C SER A 624 -9.88 -21.03 6.46
N THR A 625 -9.30 -21.36 7.62
CA THR A 625 -9.87 -21.22 8.97
C THR A 625 -9.37 -19.98 9.71
N ALA A 626 -10.04 -19.65 10.81
CA ALA A 626 -9.57 -18.69 11.80
C ALA A 626 -8.47 -19.28 12.71
N ASP A 627 -8.34 -20.61 12.71
CA ASP A 627 -7.38 -21.37 13.51
C ASP A 627 -6.27 -21.95 12.63
N VAL A 628 -5.03 -21.92 13.12
CA VAL A 628 -3.85 -22.54 12.51
C VAL A 628 -2.99 -23.19 13.58
N THR A 629 -2.69 -24.47 13.42
CA THR A 629 -1.72 -25.17 14.26
C THR A 629 -0.37 -25.27 13.54
N VAL A 630 0.72 -24.94 14.24
CA VAL A 630 2.09 -25.02 13.73
C VAL A 630 2.87 -26.03 14.55
N GLN A 631 3.39 -27.09 13.91
CA GLN A 631 4.24 -28.09 14.56
C GLN A 631 5.66 -28.03 14.06
N PHE A 632 6.63 -27.97 14.98
CA PHE A 632 8.05 -28.05 14.70
C PHE A 632 8.67 -29.28 15.37
N GLN A 633 9.29 -30.15 14.57
CA GLN A 633 10.00 -31.35 15.02
C GLN A 633 11.48 -31.25 14.62
N SER A 634 12.37 -31.53 15.55
CA SER A 634 13.82 -31.55 15.30
C SER A 634 14.44 -32.92 15.52
N ASP A 635 15.37 -33.30 14.66
CA ASP A 635 16.01 -34.60 14.68
C ASP A 635 16.88 -34.78 15.95
N PRO A 636 16.62 -35.81 16.79
CA PRO A 636 17.49 -36.15 17.91
C PRO A 636 18.86 -36.71 17.47
N GLY A 637 18.97 -37.24 16.25
CA GLY A 637 20.18 -37.83 15.67
C GLY A 637 21.11 -36.84 14.94
N ALA A 638 20.66 -35.61 14.69
CA ALA A 638 21.44 -34.63 13.94
C ALA A 638 22.75 -34.24 14.66
N GLY A 639 23.86 -34.37 13.94
CA GLY A 639 25.22 -34.28 14.48
C GLY A 639 25.59 -32.90 15.07
N ALA A 640 26.56 -32.89 15.98
CA ALA A 640 26.94 -31.73 16.80
C ALA A 640 27.36 -30.46 16.01
N PHE A 641 27.73 -30.61 14.72
CA PHE A 641 28.18 -29.51 13.85
C PHE A 641 27.12 -29.05 12.85
N ALA A 642 25.87 -29.53 12.94
CA ALA A 642 24.77 -29.05 12.10
C ALA A 642 24.33 -27.64 12.53
N TYR A 643 24.50 -26.64 11.65
CA TYR A 643 24.08 -25.26 11.91
C TYR A 643 22.54 -25.12 11.93
N ARG A 644 21.95 -25.28 13.12
CA ARG A 644 20.53 -25.07 13.45
C ARG A 644 20.18 -23.58 13.50
N GLN A 645 20.19 -22.90 12.36
CA GLN A 645 19.55 -21.59 12.24
C GLN A 645 18.04 -21.82 12.15
N GLY A 646 17.24 -21.13 12.96
CA GLY A 646 15.80 -21.41 13.10
C GLY A 646 14.87 -20.63 12.16
N PHE A 647 13.66 -20.36 12.64
CA PHE A 647 12.59 -19.73 11.87
C PHE A 647 11.92 -18.55 12.59
N VAL A 648 11.36 -17.65 11.78
CA VAL A 648 10.58 -16.48 12.19
C VAL A 648 9.35 -16.38 11.30
N ILE A 649 8.18 -16.56 11.91
CA ILE A 649 6.88 -16.54 11.24
C ILE A 649 6.09 -15.38 11.83
N HIS A 650 5.76 -14.37 11.04
CA HIS A 650 4.76 -13.39 11.45
C HIS A 650 3.38 -13.91 11.06
N PHE A 651 2.39 -13.76 11.92
CA PHE A 651 1.00 -14.02 11.56
C PHE A 651 0.16 -12.75 11.73
N SER A 652 -0.89 -12.63 10.92
CA SER A 652 -1.87 -11.55 11.04
C SER A 652 -3.22 -12.01 10.54
N GLU A 653 -4.28 -11.49 11.14
CA GLU A 653 -5.62 -11.57 10.59
C GLU A 653 -5.68 -10.96 9.18
N VAL A 654 -6.48 -11.59 8.32
CA VAL A 654 -6.83 -11.11 6.99
C VAL A 654 -8.32 -11.44 6.80
N PRO A 655 -9.12 -10.58 6.15
CA PRO A 655 -10.48 -10.96 5.75
C PRO A 655 -10.46 -12.26 4.94
N ARG A 656 -11.47 -13.13 5.13
CA ARG A 656 -11.65 -14.35 4.32
C ARG A 656 -11.67 -13.97 2.83
N ASN A 657 -11.10 -14.82 1.96
CA ASN A 657 -10.83 -14.47 0.56
C ASN A 657 -12.08 -14.43 -0.33
N ASP A 658 -13.27 -14.35 0.25
CA ASP A 658 -14.53 -14.54 -0.46
C ASP A 658 -14.92 -13.31 -1.31
N THR A 659 -14.04 -12.32 -1.41
CA THR A 659 -14.22 -11.06 -2.14
C THR A 659 -13.65 -11.13 -3.57
N CYS A 660 -14.49 -10.78 -4.55
CA CYS A 660 -14.08 -10.57 -5.94
C CYS A 660 -13.19 -9.32 -6.09
N PRO A 661 -12.34 -9.24 -7.14
CA PRO A 661 -11.51 -8.07 -7.42
C PRO A 661 -12.33 -6.78 -7.54
N GLU A 662 -11.85 -5.67 -6.99
CA GLU A 662 -12.56 -4.39 -7.07
C GLU A 662 -12.62 -3.87 -8.53
N LEU A 663 -13.82 -3.49 -8.97
CA LEU A 663 -14.05 -2.96 -10.32
C LEU A 663 -13.79 -1.44 -10.37
N PRO A 664 -13.08 -0.92 -11.37
CA PRO A 664 -12.83 0.51 -11.51
C PRO A 664 -14.13 1.28 -11.85
N ASP A 665 -14.11 2.61 -11.66
CA ASP A 665 -15.23 3.47 -12.01
C ASP A 665 -15.37 3.69 -13.51
N ILE A 666 -16.62 3.73 -14.00
CA ILE A 666 -16.94 3.90 -15.42
C ILE A 666 -17.05 5.38 -15.80
N ALA A 667 -16.38 5.78 -16.88
CA ALA A 667 -16.43 7.15 -17.38
C ALA A 667 -17.86 7.53 -17.85
N ASN A 668 -18.35 8.69 -17.43
CA ASN A 668 -19.71 9.17 -17.67
C ASN A 668 -20.83 8.27 -17.08
N GLY A 669 -20.53 7.51 -16.04
CA GLY A 669 -21.51 6.72 -15.29
C GLY A 669 -21.15 6.58 -13.81
N TRP A 670 -21.87 5.70 -13.13
CA TRP A 670 -21.71 5.34 -11.73
C TRP A 670 -22.16 3.88 -11.50
N LYS A 671 -21.72 3.27 -10.39
CA LYS A 671 -22.00 1.87 -10.03
C LYS A 671 -22.62 1.77 -8.64
N THR A 672 -23.44 0.75 -8.42
CA THR A 672 -24.03 0.42 -7.10
C THR A 672 -23.89 -1.07 -6.83
N SER A 673 -23.40 -1.45 -5.64
CA SER A 673 -23.33 -2.85 -5.20
C SER A 673 -24.52 -3.24 -4.34
N SER A 674 -24.87 -4.52 -4.33
CA SER A 674 -25.90 -5.09 -3.44
C SER A 674 -25.46 -5.17 -1.96
N GLN A 675 -24.16 -5.17 -1.71
CA GLN A 675 -23.53 -5.26 -0.38
C GLN A 675 -22.26 -4.38 -0.34
N PRO A 676 -21.79 -3.94 0.85
CA PRO A 676 -20.56 -3.13 0.96
C PRO A 676 -19.30 -3.93 0.61
N GLU A 677 -19.26 -5.20 1.00
CA GLU A 677 -18.16 -6.12 0.69
C GLU A 677 -18.48 -6.90 -0.59
N LEU A 678 -17.49 -7.11 -1.45
CA LEU A 678 -17.66 -7.70 -2.79
C LEU A 678 -17.69 -9.24 -2.76
N LEU A 679 -18.46 -9.81 -1.84
CA LEU A 679 -18.51 -11.24 -1.53
C LEU A 679 -19.15 -12.08 -2.67
N HIS A 680 -19.01 -13.40 -2.61
CA HIS A 680 -19.67 -14.32 -3.55
C HIS A 680 -21.17 -14.03 -3.74
N GLY A 681 -21.66 -14.05 -4.98
CA GLY A 681 -23.04 -13.68 -5.30
C GLY A 681 -23.39 -12.19 -5.19
N THR A 682 -22.44 -11.32 -4.81
CA THR A 682 -22.64 -9.86 -4.87
C THR A 682 -22.91 -9.41 -6.30
N VAL A 683 -23.88 -8.53 -6.46
CA VAL A 683 -24.30 -7.96 -7.74
C VAL A 683 -23.90 -6.49 -7.77
N VAL A 684 -23.19 -6.09 -8.82
CA VAL A 684 -22.83 -4.69 -9.10
C VAL A 684 -23.61 -4.23 -10.34
N THR A 685 -24.36 -3.14 -10.20
CA THR A 685 -25.21 -2.57 -11.27
C THR A 685 -24.63 -1.24 -11.74
N PHE A 686 -24.56 -1.05 -13.06
CA PHE A 686 -23.95 0.10 -13.71
C PHE A 686 -24.99 1.02 -14.38
N HIS A 687 -24.80 2.33 -14.23
CA HIS A 687 -25.72 3.35 -14.69
C HIS A 687 -24.97 4.49 -15.39
N CYS A 688 -25.45 4.96 -16.53
CA CYS A 688 -24.86 6.11 -17.22
C CYS A 688 -25.52 7.44 -16.81
N TYR A 689 -24.77 8.54 -16.90
CA TYR A 689 -25.33 9.88 -16.73
C TYR A 689 -26.24 10.27 -17.91
N PRO A 690 -27.17 11.23 -17.72
CA PRO A 690 -28.10 11.64 -18.78
C PRO A 690 -27.39 12.09 -20.07
N GLY A 691 -27.85 11.57 -21.21
CA GLY A 691 -27.24 11.80 -22.53
C GLY A 691 -26.27 10.69 -22.97
N PHE A 692 -25.95 9.74 -22.08
CA PHE A 692 -25.17 8.55 -22.39
C PHE A 692 -26.02 7.28 -22.28
N GLN A 693 -25.66 6.25 -23.04
CA GLN A 693 -26.29 4.93 -23.06
C GLN A 693 -25.25 3.88 -22.70
N LEU A 694 -25.63 2.90 -21.88
CA LEU A 694 -24.77 1.81 -21.48
C LEU A 694 -24.60 0.82 -22.64
N MET A 695 -23.35 0.44 -22.89
CA MET A 695 -22.90 -0.53 -23.88
C MET A 695 -22.19 -1.66 -23.16
N GLY A 696 -22.80 -2.84 -23.14
CA GLY A 696 -22.39 -3.99 -22.32
C GLY A 696 -23.52 -4.46 -21.40
N THR A 697 -23.19 -5.28 -20.41
CA THR A 697 -24.13 -5.74 -19.38
C THR A 697 -24.32 -4.67 -18.29
N ASP A 698 -25.56 -4.42 -17.90
CA ASP A 698 -25.95 -3.48 -16.84
C ASP A 698 -25.71 -4.02 -15.42
N LEU A 699 -25.52 -5.32 -15.28
CA LEU A 699 -25.12 -5.97 -14.04
C LEU A 699 -23.93 -6.92 -14.24
N LEU A 700 -23.06 -7.01 -13.24
CA LEU A 700 -22.04 -8.04 -13.09
C LEU A 700 -22.23 -8.76 -11.74
N MET A 701 -22.04 -10.07 -11.72
CA MET A 701 -22.16 -10.92 -10.53
C MET A 701 -20.81 -11.53 -10.17
N CYS A 702 -20.49 -11.55 -8.87
CA CYS A 702 -19.33 -12.28 -8.36
C CYS A 702 -19.65 -13.78 -8.31
N HIS A 703 -18.96 -14.59 -9.12
CA HIS A 703 -19.14 -16.03 -9.16
C HIS A 703 -18.43 -16.75 -8.00
N TRP A 704 -18.74 -18.04 -7.84
CA TRP A 704 -18.18 -18.92 -6.81
C TRP A 704 -16.69 -19.24 -7.00
N ASP A 705 -16.10 -18.85 -8.14
CA ASP A 705 -14.68 -18.90 -8.45
C ASP A 705 -13.97 -17.55 -8.23
N LEU A 706 -14.65 -16.59 -7.62
CA LEU A 706 -14.19 -15.20 -7.36
C LEU A 706 -13.88 -14.39 -8.63
N THR A 707 -14.50 -14.75 -9.76
CA THR A 707 -14.48 -13.97 -10.99
C THR A 707 -15.77 -13.19 -11.21
N TRP A 708 -15.71 -12.12 -11.99
CA TRP A 708 -16.90 -11.40 -12.44
C TRP A 708 -17.53 -12.08 -13.65
N SER A 709 -18.86 -12.07 -13.72
CA SER A 709 -19.66 -12.71 -14.78
C SER A 709 -19.48 -12.17 -16.20
N GLY A 710 -18.61 -11.17 -16.42
CA GLY A 710 -18.38 -10.53 -17.71
C GLY A 710 -17.47 -9.31 -17.63
N ASP A 711 -17.21 -8.71 -18.79
CA ASP A 711 -16.38 -7.50 -18.94
C ASP A 711 -17.08 -6.23 -18.45
N LEU A 712 -16.28 -5.20 -18.14
CA LEU A 712 -16.77 -3.91 -17.65
C LEU A 712 -17.56 -3.15 -18.75
N PRO A 713 -18.78 -2.67 -18.48
CA PRO A 713 -19.57 -1.92 -19.47
C PRO A 713 -19.07 -0.48 -19.66
N SER A 714 -19.42 0.14 -20.78
CA SER A 714 -19.04 1.53 -21.13
C SER A 714 -20.25 2.43 -21.39
N CYS A 715 -20.11 3.73 -21.13
CA CYS A 715 -21.16 4.72 -21.39
C CYS A 715 -20.84 5.55 -22.64
N GLU A 716 -21.54 5.29 -23.75
CA GLU A 716 -21.38 6.02 -25.01
C GLU A 716 -22.42 7.13 -25.17
N ARG A 717 -22.06 8.23 -25.84
CA ARG A 717 -22.97 9.37 -26.03
C ARG A 717 -24.09 9.05 -27.02
N VAL A 718 -25.34 9.29 -26.64
CA VAL A 718 -26.49 9.14 -27.53
C VAL A 718 -26.49 10.25 -28.58
N THR A 719 -26.36 9.89 -29.85
CA THR A 719 -26.24 10.84 -30.98
C THR A 719 -27.46 10.86 -31.92
N THR A 720 -28.53 10.16 -31.53
CA THR A 720 -29.76 9.99 -32.32
C THR A 720 -31.00 10.28 -31.49
N CYS A 721 -31.99 10.98 -32.06
CA CYS A 721 -33.31 11.12 -31.44
C CYS A 721 -34.11 9.80 -31.52
N ARG A 722 -34.99 9.54 -30.55
CA ARG A 722 -36.01 8.46 -30.66
C ARG A 722 -37.00 8.79 -31.79
N ASP A 723 -37.60 7.78 -32.41
CA ASP A 723 -38.65 7.99 -33.44
C ASP A 723 -39.81 8.85 -32.86
N PRO A 724 -40.18 9.98 -33.48
CA PRO A 724 -41.27 10.86 -33.01
C PRO A 724 -42.68 10.27 -33.20
N GLY A 725 -42.83 9.17 -33.94
CA GLY A 725 -44.09 8.47 -34.18
C GLY A 725 -44.82 8.89 -35.46
N ASP A 726 -46.02 8.33 -35.64
CA ASP A 726 -46.93 8.60 -36.76
C ASP A 726 -48.13 9.44 -36.26
N ALA A 727 -48.50 10.48 -37.04
CA ALA A 727 -49.66 11.32 -36.74
C ALA A 727 -50.89 10.85 -37.56
N GLU A 728 -52.04 10.72 -36.92
CA GLU A 728 -53.29 10.28 -37.57
C GLU A 728 -53.72 11.21 -38.72
N HIS A 729 -54.31 10.62 -39.77
CA HIS A 729 -54.72 11.31 -41.00
C HIS A 729 -53.59 12.12 -41.66
N SER A 730 -52.36 11.60 -41.60
CA SER A 730 -51.18 12.19 -42.20
C SER A 730 -50.22 11.14 -42.78
N ARG A 731 -49.39 11.56 -43.73
CA ARG A 731 -48.18 10.83 -44.15
C ARG A 731 -46.93 11.55 -43.66
N ARG A 732 -45.94 10.79 -43.18
CA ARG A 732 -44.61 11.31 -42.81
C ARG A 732 -43.55 11.05 -43.87
N VAL A 733 -42.61 11.99 -44.00
CA VAL A 733 -41.44 11.91 -44.87
C VAL A 733 -40.20 12.10 -43.99
N VAL A 734 -39.35 11.09 -43.93
CA VAL A 734 -38.16 11.02 -43.05
C VAL A 734 -36.89 11.21 -43.88
N SER A 735 -36.00 12.12 -43.48
CA SER A 735 -34.74 12.35 -44.22
C SER A 735 -33.64 11.30 -43.93
N ASN A 736 -33.63 10.71 -42.73
CA ASN A 736 -32.73 9.60 -42.39
C ASN A 736 -33.40 8.66 -41.37
N PRO A 737 -33.53 7.34 -41.65
CA PRO A 737 -34.24 6.39 -40.78
C PRO A 737 -33.56 6.12 -39.43
N LYS A 738 -32.31 6.57 -39.23
CA LYS A 738 -31.60 6.46 -37.94
C LYS A 738 -31.72 7.71 -37.06
N PHE A 739 -32.42 8.75 -37.52
CA PHE A 739 -32.67 10.00 -36.79
C PHE A 739 -31.45 10.63 -36.06
N PRO A 740 -30.25 10.74 -36.70
CA PRO A 740 -29.13 11.46 -36.10
C PRO A 740 -29.45 12.94 -35.86
N VAL A 741 -28.65 13.63 -35.04
CA VAL A 741 -28.69 15.09 -34.93
C VAL A 741 -28.67 15.74 -36.32
N GLY A 742 -29.59 16.67 -36.58
CA GLY A 742 -29.83 17.28 -37.88
C GLY A 742 -30.83 16.55 -38.79
N ALA A 743 -31.30 15.35 -38.44
CA ALA A 743 -32.37 14.66 -39.17
C ALA A 743 -33.72 15.39 -39.02
N THR A 744 -34.58 15.21 -40.03
CA THR A 744 -35.84 15.96 -40.19
C THR A 744 -36.98 15.00 -40.53
N VAL A 745 -38.15 15.18 -39.91
CA VAL A 745 -39.38 14.44 -40.24
C VAL A 745 -40.49 15.44 -40.59
N GLN A 746 -40.99 15.38 -41.83
CA GLN A 746 -42.04 16.26 -42.33
C GLN A 746 -43.39 15.52 -42.37
N TYR A 747 -44.44 16.13 -41.84
CA TYR A 747 -45.80 15.57 -41.84
C TYR A 747 -46.69 16.31 -42.84
N VAL A 748 -47.53 15.57 -43.56
CA VAL A 748 -48.47 16.10 -44.56
C VAL A 748 -49.84 15.46 -44.36
N CYS A 749 -50.86 16.27 -44.06
CA CYS A 749 -52.22 15.78 -43.82
C CYS A 749 -52.90 15.23 -45.08
N ASP A 750 -53.84 14.32 -44.85
CA ASP A 750 -54.76 13.79 -45.86
C ASP A 750 -55.83 14.82 -46.26
N LYS A 751 -56.49 14.59 -47.41
CA LYS A 751 -57.47 15.54 -47.96
C LYS A 751 -58.66 15.74 -47.02
N GLY A 752 -58.99 17.00 -46.73
CA GLY A 752 -60.07 17.40 -45.80
C GLY A 752 -59.59 17.69 -44.37
N TYR A 753 -58.29 17.53 -44.10
CA TYR A 753 -57.67 17.84 -42.82
C TYR A 753 -56.57 18.89 -43.00
N VAL A 754 -56.46 19.82 -42.04
CA VAL A 754 -55.44 20.86 -41.99
C VAL A 754 -54.47 20.59 -40.84
N LEU A 755 -53.20 20.96 -41.03
CA LEU A 755 -52.13 20.66 -40.07
C LEU A 755 -52.10 21.68 -38.92
N ALA A 756 -52.19 21.18 -37.69
CA ALA A 756 -52.07 21.95 -36.46
C ALA A 756 -50.80 21.54 -35.69
N GLY A 757 -49.83 22.44 -35.64
CA GLY A 757 -48.50 22.23 -35.04
C GLY A 757 -47.36 22.45 -36.04
N ALA A 758 -46.13 22.10 -35.67
CA ALA A 758 -44.98 22.17 -36.57
C ALA A 758 -45.05 21.07 -37.64
N GLY A 759 -45.18 21.46 -38.91
CA GLY A 759 -45.21 20.52 -40.04
C GLY A 759 -43.87 19.83 -40.35
N THR A 760 -42.79 20.18 -39.66
CA THR A 760 -41.47 19.55 -39.77
C THR A 760 -40.78 19.55 -38.42
N LEU A 761 -40.38 18.38 -37.93
CA LEU A 761 -39.63 18.18 -36.70
C LEU A 761 -38.15 17.97 -37.02
N THR A 762 -37.26 18.63 -36.29
CA THR A 762 -35.80 18.55 -36.49
C THR A 762 -35.10 18.06 -35.22
N CYS A 763 -34.20 17.08 -35.35
CA CYS A 763 -33.47 16.52 -34.21
C CYS A 763 -32.31 17.45 -33.82
N HIS A 764 -32.36 18.04 -32.63
CA HIS A 764 -31.33 18.95 -32.11
C HIS A 764 -30.55 18.33 -30.96
N ASP A 765 -29.25 18.56 -30.94
CA ASP A 765 -28.39 18.23 -29.80
C ASP A 765 -28.61 19.21 -28.64
N ARG A 766 -28.34 18.77 -27.41
CA ARG A 766 -28.48 19.56 -26.19
C ARG A 766 -27.25 19.38 -25.30
N ALA A 767 -26.57 20.47 -24.96
CA ALA A 767 -25.37 20.44 -24.12
C ALA A 767 -25.58 19.85 -22.70
N ALA A 768 -26.83 19.70 -22.24
CA ALA A 768 -27.19 19.21 -20.91
C ALA A 768 -28.13 17.98 -20.92
N GLY A 769 -28.11 17.17 -21.98
CA GLY A 769 -28.90 15.93 -22.05
C GLY A 769 -28.84 15.24 -23.41
N GLY A 770 -29.68 14.24 -23.62
CA GLY A 770 -29.80 13.58 -24.93
C GLY A 770 -30.42 14.48 -26.00
N PRO A 771 -30.16 14.19 -27.30
CA PRO A 771 -30.74 14.94 -28.41
C PRO A 771 -32.27 14.81 -28.44
N LYS A 772 -32.97 15.90 -28.77
CA LYS A 772 -34.43 16.00 -28.74
C LYS A 772 -34.98 16.68 -30.00
N TRP A 773 -36.18 16.29 -30.41
CA TRP A 773 -36.94 16.97 -31.47
C TRP A 773 -37.27 18.42 -31.11
N SER A 774 -37.31 19.26 -32.14
CA SER A 774 -37.62 20.69 -32.08
C SER A 774 -38.99 21.01 -31.48
N ASP A 775 -39.99 20.15 -31.73
CA ASP A 775 -41.37 20.31 -31.30
C ASP A 775 -42.03 18.93 -31.10
N ARG A 776 -43.28 18.91 -30.63
CA ARG A 776 -44.08 17.70 -30.44
C ARG A 776 -44.75 17.26 -31.76
N LEU A 777 -45.25 16.02 -31.78
CA LEU A 777 -45.97 15.43 -32.91
C LEU A 777 -47.19 16.30 -33.33
N PRO A 778 -47.28 16.79 -34.58
CA PRO A 778 -48.39 17.61 -35.06
C PRO A 778 -49.69 16.79 -35.23
N LYS A 779 -50.84 17.47 -35.31
CA LYS A 779 -52.16 16.84 -35.50
C LYS A 779 -52.84 17.34 -36.77
N CYS A 780 -53.49 16.44 -37.50
CA CYS A 780 -54.33 16.79 -38.64
C CYS A 780 -55.80 16.89 -38.19
N ILE A 781 -56.40 18.08 -38.30
CA ILE A 781 -57.77 18.36 -37.81
C ILE A 781 -58.73 18.63 -38.99
N PRO A 782 -60.00 18.19 -38.91
CA PRO A 782 -60.96 18.36 -40.01
C PRO A 782 -61.39 19.83 -40.18
N GLU A 783 -61.52 20.25 -41.42
CA GLU A 783 -61.88 21.63 -41.81
C GLU A 783 -63.38 21.92 -41.55
N THR A 784 -63.71 23.00 -40.83
CA THR A 784 -65.10 23.33 -40.42
C THR A 784 -65.50 24.76 -40.76
N TYR A 785 -66.76 24.95 -41.17
CA TYR A 785 -67.31 26.22 -41.69
C TYR A 785 -68.08 27.03 -40.62
N GLU A 786 -68.05 28.35 -40.73
CA GLU A 786 -68.64 29.27 -39.74
C GLU A 786 -70.18 29.44 -39.90
N PRO A 787 -70.99 29.54 -38.82
CA PRO A 787 -72.46 29.58 -38.90
C PRO A 787 -73.08 30.89 -39.45
N CYS A 788 -74.25 30.79 -40.10
CA CYS A 788 -75.06 31.96 -40.49
C CYS A 788 -75.75 32.63 -39.27
N HIS A 789 -75.82 33.95 -39.26
CA HIS A 789 -76.55 34.73 -38.24
C HIS A 789 -78.07 34.79 -38.52
N ASN A 790 -78.91 34.94 -37.50
CA ASN A 790 -80.38 35.01 -37.66
C ASN A 790 -80.82 36.22 -38.53
N PRO A 791 -81.66 36.02 -39.57
CA PRO A 791 -82.06 37.09 -40.50
C PRO A 791 -83.28 37.92 -40.05
N GLY A 792 -83.93 37.60 -38.92
CA GLY A 792 -85.04 38.35 -38.33
C GLY A 792 -86.46 37.85 -38.65
N VAL A 793 -87.42 38.20 -37.80
CA VAL A 793 -88.84 37.76 -37.93
C VAL A 793 -89.70 38.82 -38.63
N PRO A 794 -90.51 38.46 -39.65
CA PRO A 794 -91.44 39.38 -40.31
C PRO A 794 -92.58 39.84 -39.39
N ALA A 795 -93.04 41.09 -39.55
CA ALA A 795 -94.13 41.64 -38.75
C ALA A 795 -95.47 40.91 -38.97
N GLY A 796 -95.97 40.23 -37.93
CA GLY A 796 -97.14 39.34 -38.03
C GLY A 796 -96.81 37.93 -38.55
N GLY A 797 -95.55 37.52 -38.47
CA GLY A 797 -95.09 36.14 -38.71
C GLY A 797 -94.40 35.51 -37.51
N ARG A 798 -94.07 34.22 -37.64
CA ARG A 798 -93.29 33.40 -36.71
C ARG A 798 -92.22 32.63 -37.48
N GLN A 799 -91.00 32.56 -36.92
CA GLN A 799 -89.90 31.75 -37.44
C GLN A 799 -89.75 30.44 -36.63
N ASN A 800 -89.29 29.36 -37.25
CA ASN A 800 -88.98 28.10 -36.57
C ASN A 800 -87.86 27.34 -37.32
N PRO A 801 -86.80 26.84 -36.67
CA PRO A 801 -86.45 27.02 -35.25
C PRO A 801 -85.84 28.40 -34.97
N GLU A 802 -86.14 28.97 -33.80
CA GLU A 802 -85.61 30.26 -33.36
C GLU A 802 -84.23 30.08 -32.69
N ARG A 803 -83.17 30.49 -33.37
CA ARG A 803 -81.76 30.39 -32.91
C ARG A 803 -81.00 31.66 -33.29
N ARG A 804 -79.94 32.04 -32.56
CA ARG A 804 -79.09 33.20 -32.93
C ARG A 804 -78.17 32.90 -34.13
N LEU A 805 -77.64 31.67 -34.17
CA LEU A 805 -76.71 31.17 -35.16
C LEU A 805 -77.21 29.82 -35.71
N TYR A 806 -77.01 29.61 -37.01
CA TYR A 806 -77.48 28.44 -37.76
C TYR A 806 -76.29 27.81 -38.47
N PRO A 807 -75.93 26.54 -38.19
CA PRO A 807 -74.79 25.89 -38.81
C PRO A 807 -75.00 25.75 -40.33
N ALA A 808 -73.89 25.68 -41.07
CA ALA A 808 -73.90 25.51 -42.52
C ALA A 808 -74.76 24.30 -42.93
N GLY A 809 -75.72 24.52 -43.84
CA GLY A 809 -76.70 23.54 -44.30
C GLY A 809 -78.06 23.58 -43.60
N ALA A 810 -78.22 24.29 -42.48
CA ALA A 810 -79.48 24.37 -41.72
C ALA A 810 -80.58 25.20 -42.42
N THR A 811 -81.84 24.86 -42.18
CA THR A 811 -83.03 25.48 -42.78
C THR A 811 -83.89 26.17 -41.72
N LEU A 812 -84.38 27.38 -42.03
CA LEU A 812 -85.25 28.21 -41.21
C LEU A 812 -86.60 28.40 -41.92
N HIS A 813 -87.71 28.07 -41.26
CA HIS A 813 -89.06 28.20 -41.80
C HIS A 813 -89.80 29.42 -41.25
N PHE A 814 -90.64 30.03 -42.09
CA PHE A 814 -91.51 31.16 -41.73
C PHE A 814 -92.99 30.82 -41.91
N SER A 815 -93.82 31.39 -41.04
CA SER A 815 -95.28 31.22 -41.05
C SER A 815 -95.97 32.54 -40.66
N CYS A 816 -97.19 32.79 -41.13
CA CYS A 816 -97.95 34.01 -40.83
C CYS A 816 -99.04 33.76 -39.78
N THR A 817 -99.38 34.78 -38.98
CA THR A 817 -100.53 34.71 -38.06
C THR A 817 -101.85 34.67 -38.83
N ALA A 818 -102.88 34.05 -38.24
CA ALA A 818 -104.19 33.82 -38.87
C ALA A 818 -104.77 35.07 -39.58
N GLY A 819 -105.34 34.86 -40.78
CA GLY A 819 -105.87 35.93 -41.63
C GLY A 819 -104.83 36.62 -42.54
N ARG A 820 -103.57 36.17 -42.54
CA ARG A 820 -102.51 36.69 -43.43
C ARG A 820 -101.88 35.60 -44.30
N ALA A 821 -101.68 35.91 -45.58
CA ALA A 821 -100.92 35.10 -46.53
C ALA A 821 -99.42 35.47 -46.50
N LEU A 822 -98.56 34.47 -46.69
CA LEU A 822 -97.11 34.62 -46.76
C LEU A 822 -96.68 34.89 -48.21
N LEU A 823 -95.93 35.96 -48.43
CA LEU A 823 -95.39 36.35 -49.73
C LEU A 823 -93.86 36.28 -49.69
N GLY A 824 -93.29 35.37 -50.48
CA GLY A 824 -91.86 35.03 -50.50
C GLY A 824 -91.63 33.53 -50.25
N GLU A 825 -90.37 33.10 -50.19
CA GLU A 825 -90.05 31.71 -49.84
C GLU A 825 -90.40 31.42 -48.38
N SER A 826 -91.08 30.30 -48.13
CA SER A 826 -91.45 29.86 -46.78
C SER A 826 -90.30 29.23 -46.00
N SER A 827 -89.12 29.04 -46.63
CA SER A 827 -87.91 28.56 -45.98
C SER A 827 -86.63 29.16 -46.58
N LEU A 828 -85.67 29.49 -45.71
CA LEU A 828 -84.31 29.91 -46.09
C LEU A 828 -83.29 28.88 -45.59
N ARG A 829 -82.23 28.65 -46.36
CA ARG A 829 -81.15 27.71 -46.01
C ARG A 829 -79.81 28.42 -45.88
N CYS A 830 -79.04 28.10 -44.84
CA CYS A 830 -77.68 28.58 -44.67
C CYS A 830 -76.75 27.80 -45.62
N LEU A 831 -76.16 28.48 -46.60
CA LEU A 831 -75.22 27.91 -47.56
C LEU A 831 -73.79 27.99 -46.99
N PRO A 832 -73.00 26.89 -47.01
CA PRO A 832 -71.63 26.89 -46.49
C PRO A 832 -70.73 27.89 -47.21
N GLY A 833 -69.91 28.62 -46.45
CA GLY A 833 -68.87 29.51 -47.00
C GLY A 833 -68.08 30.24 -45.92
N HIS A 834 -67.17 31.12 -46.35
CA HIS A 834 -66.40 32.00 -45.47
C HIS A 834 -66.65 33.47 -45.87
N PRO A 835 -67.66 34.15 -45.30
CA PRO A 835 -68.67 33.66 -44.35
C PRO A 835 -69.86 32.94 -45.04
N SER A 836 -70.51 32.04 -44.31
CA SER A 836 -71.74 31.35 -44.75
C SER A 836 -72.90 32.35 -44.91
N ARG A 837 -73.75 32.15 -45.93
CA ARG A 837 -74.82 33.10 -46.30
C ARG A 837 -76.17 32.42 -46.51
N TRP A 838 -77.26 33.15 -46.29
CA TRP A 838 -78.61 32.63 -46.56
C TRP A 838 -78.91 32.51 -48.06
N SER A 839 -79.75 31.53 -48.41
CA SER A 839 -80.20 31.27 -49.79
C SER A 839 -81.07 32.38 -50.40
N GLY A 840 -81.65 33.26 -49.58
CA GLY A 840 -82.59 34.31 -49.99
C GLY A 840 -82.94 35.28 -48.86
N SER A 841 -83.90 36.17 -49.11
CA SER A 841 -84.39 37.18 -48.16
C SER A 841 -85.65 36.75 -47.41
N PRO A 842 -85.89 37.22 -46.16
CA PRO A 842 -87.10 36.86 -45.39
C PRO A 842 -88.43 37.23 -46.07
N PRO A 843 -89.48 36.40 -45.96
CA PRO A 843 -90.80 36.65 -46.55
C PRO A 843 -91.64 37.68 -45.78
N ILE A 844 -92.76 38.13 -46.34
CA ILE A 844 -93.62 39.18 -45.77
C ILE A 844 -95.08 38.70 -45.62
N CYS A 845 -95.72 38.97 -44.48
CA CYS A 845 -97.11 38.58 -44.21
C CYS A 845 -98.12 39.72 -44.51
N LYS A 846 -98.99 39.55 -45.51
CA LYS A 846 -100.09 40.50 -45.84
C LYS A 846 -101.47 39.89 -45.59
N ALA A 847 -102.48 40.71 -45.28
CA ALA A 847 -103.85 40.24 -45.04
C ALA A 847 -104.45 39.57 -46.30
N ALA A 848 -105.13 38.45 -46.11
CA ALA A 848 -105.76 37.70 -47.20
C ALA A 848 -107.17 38.26 -47.52
N SER A 849 -107.49 38.43 -48.81
CA SER A 849 -108.79 38.92 -49.29
C SER A 849 -109.86 37.82 -49.35
N TYR A 850 -111.12 38.22 -49.23
CA TYR A 850 -112.25 37.37 -48.82
C TYR A 850 -112.91 36.55 -49.95
N ASP A 851 -112.17 36.12 -50.98
CA ASP A 851 -112.78 35.51 -52.17
C ASP A 851 -111.94 34.39 -52.79
N GLU A 852 -111.83 33.26 -52.07
CA GLU A 852 -111.57 31.93 -52.65
C GLU A 852 -112.00 30.81 -51.68
N PHE A 853 -113.22 30.93 -51.15
CA PHE A 853 -113.82 29.95 -50.23
C PHE A 853 -114.93 29.18 -50.94
N TYR A 854 -114.59 28.30 -51.90
CA TYR A 854 -115.40 27.12 -52.32
C TYR A 854 -114.72 26.34 -53.46
N SER A 855 -113.75 25.48 -53.13
CA SER A 855 -113.48 24.27 -53.91
C SER A 855 -112.91 23.20 -52.99
N ASN A 856 -113.72 22.19 -52.68
CA ASN A 856 -113.48 21.28 -51.57
C ASN A 856 -113.62 19.82 -52.02
N ARG A 857 -112.76 18.95 -51.49
CA ARG A 857 -112.75 17.47 -51.63
C ARG A 857 -112.28 16.88 -52.97
N ASN A 858 -111.18 16.14 -52.92
CA ASN A 858 -111.11 14.66 -52.94
C ASN A 858 -109.90 14.27 -52.04
N LEU A 859 -109.90 13.36 -51.06
CA LEU A 859 -110.48 12.02 -50.89
C LEU A 859 -109.71 10.92 -51.65
N ASP A 860 -108.73 10.31 -50.97
CA ASP A 860 -108.26 8.90 -51.04
C ASP A 860 -107.33 8.66 -49.82
N ALA A 861 -107.65 7.81 -48.83
CA ALA A 861 -107.60 6.33 -48.82
C ALA A 861 -106.16 5.79 -48.60
N VAL A 862 -105.70 5.59 -47.35
CA VAL A 862 -105.91 4.40 -46.46
C VAL A 862 -105.18 3.12 -46.92
N ALA A 863 -104.11 2.74 -46.20
CA ALA A 863 -103.71 1.35 -45.96
C ALA A 863 -102.75 1.18 -44.74
N LYS A 864 -103.19 0.40 -43.74
CA LYS A 864 -102.51 -0.63 -42.89
C LYS A 864 -100.96 -0.54 -42.68
N ALA A 865 -100.37 -0.83 -41.50
CA ALA A 865 -100.83 -1.64 -40.35
C ALA A 865 -100.14 -1.28 -39.00
N VAL A 866 -100.64 -1.88 -37.92
CA VAL A 866 -100.24 -1.89 -36.49
C VAL A 866 -100.25 -3.38 -36.06
N PRO A 867 -99.31 -3.97 -35.26
CA PRO A 867 -99.08 -3.72 -33.81
C PRO A 867 -97.60 -3.57 -33.39
N SER A 868 -97.23 -2.86 -32.31
CA SER A 868 -97.53 -2.99 -30.86
C SER A 868 -96.76 -4.12 -30.16
N GLY A 869 -95.86 -3.75 -29.23
CA GLY A 869 -95.15 -4.65 -28.32
C GLY A 869 -94.35 -3.85 -27.29
N THR A 870 -94.75 -3.89 -26.02
CA THR A 870 -94.31 -2.95 -24.97
C THR A 870 -93.21 -3.50 -24.06
N THR A 871 -92.37 -2.58 -23.60
CA THR A 871 -91.54 -2.57 -22.37
C THR A 871 -91.85 -3.62 -21.29
N LEU A 872 -90.82 -4.25 -20.71
CA LEU A 872 -90.62 -4.27 -19.23
C LEU A 872 -89.18 -4.60 -18.82
N GLU A 873 -88.93 -4.37 -17.52
CA GLU A 873 -87.68 -4.33 -16.77
C GLU A 873 -86.80 -5.60 -16.79
N GLY A 874 -85.47 -5.39 -16.71
CA GLY A 874 -84.47 -6.45 -16.55
C GLY A 874 -83.67 -6.30 -15.25
N THR A 875 -84.23 -6.71 -14.12
CA THR A 875 -83.50 -6.86 -12.84
C THR A 875 -83.88 -8.20 -12.22
N ASN A 876 -82.87 -9.00 -11.83
CA ASN A 876 -82.91 -10.29 -11.09
C ASN A 876 -82.23 -11.49 -11.78
N VAL A 877 -80.92 -11.40 -12.05
CA VAL A 877 -80.06 -12.59 -12.31
C VAL A 877 -78.79 -12.63 -11.43
N ALA A 878 -78.34 -11.48 -10.90
CA ALA A 878 -77.09 -11.39 -10.13
C ALA A 878 -77.11 -12.03 -8.73
N ILE A 879 -78.28 -12.32 -8.15
CA ILE A 879 -78.38 -12.71 -6.72
C ILE A 879 -78.17 -14.23 -6.50
N ALA A 880 -78.40 -15.06 -7.53
CA ALA A 880 -78.40 -16.52 -7.40
C ALA A 880 -77.00 -17.18 -7.33
N VAL A 881 -75.93 -16.46 -7.71
CA VAL A 881 -74.57 -17.04 -7.84
C VAL A 881 -73.62 -16.57 -6.73
N PHE A 882 -73.69 -15.31 -6.31
CA PHE A 882 -72.70 -14.75 -5.38
C PHE A 882 -72.91 -15.14 -3.91
N LEU A 883 -74.15 -15.37 -3.47
CA LEU A 883 -74.46 -15.77 -2.09
C LEU A 883 -73.85 -17.13 -1.67
N PRO A 884 -73.96 -18.24 -2.44
CA PRO A 884 -73.35 -19.50 -2.03
C PRO A 884 -71.81 -19.46 -2.03
N VAL A 885 -71.19 -18.70 -2.92
CA VAL A 885 -69.72 -18.54 -2.98
C VAL A 885 -69.20 -17.81 -1.72
N LEU A 886 -69.91 -16.79 -1.26
CA LEU A 886 -69.55 -16.03 -0.05
C LEU A 886 -69.57 -16.93 1.21
N VAL A 887 -70.56 -17.81 1.33
CA VAL A 887 -70.70 -18.73 2.48
C VAL A 887 -69.57 -19.76 2.52
N VAL A 888 -69.16 -20.29 1.37
CA VAL A 888 -68.02 -21.23 1.28
C VAL A 888 -66.69 -20.54 1.64
N ALA A 889 -66.47 -19.31 1.19
CA ALA A 889 -65.27 -18.54 1.53
C ALA A 889 -65.15 -18.27 3.04
N LEU A 890 -66.26 -17.94 3.71
CA LEU A 890 -66.29 -17.71 5.16
C LEU A 890 -66.04 -18.99 5.97
N LEU A 891 -66.53 -20.15 5.52
CA LEU A 891 -66.24 -21.45 6.15
C LEU A 891 -64.75 -21.82 6.05
N ILE A 892 -64.13 -21.62 4.89
CA ILE A 892 -62.69 -21.90 4.69
C ILE A 892 -61.83 -20.96 5.55
N GLY A 893 -62.16 -19.67 5.61
CA GLY A 893 -61.49 -18.71 6.48
C GLY A 893 -61.60 -19.05 7.97
N GLY A 894 -62.75 -19.53 8.43
CA GLY A 894 -62.95 -19.97 9.81
C GLY A 894 -62.10 -21.18 10.19
N ILE A 895 -61.98 -22.17 9.29
CA ILE A 895 -61.14 -23.37 9.50
C ILE A 895 -59.65 -22.99 9.56
N TYR A 896 -59.21 -22.06 8.71
CA TYR A 896 -57.82 -21.58 8.69
C TYR A 896 -57.44 -20.87 10.01
N LEU A 897 -58.32 -19.99 10.53
CA LEU A 897 -58.09 -19.31 11.82
C LEU A 897 -58.11 -20.27 13.01
N TYR A 898 -58.94 -21.32 12.97
CA TYR A 898 -58.97 -22.36 14.01
C TYR A 898 -57.66 -23.15 14.07
N PHE A 899 -57.12 -23.57 12.93
CA PHE A 899 -55.82 -24.27 12.89
C PHE A 899 -54.64 -23.36 13.25
N SER A 900 -54.66 -22.09 12.85
CA SER A 900 -53.65 -21.09 13.23
C SER A 900 -53.54 -20.91 14.75
N LYS A 901 -54.67 -20.88 15.46
CA LYS A 901 -54.74 -20.78 16.93
C LYS A 901 -54.19 -22.00 17.68
N LEU A 902 -54.23 -23.19 17.07
CA LEU A 902 -53.80 -24.46 17.69
C LEU A 902 -52.29 -24.73 17.55
N GLN A 903 -51.58 -24.02 16.67
CA GLN A 903 -50.16 -24.28 16.37
C GLN A 903 -49.16 -23.28 17.00
N GLY A 904 -49.62 -22.38 17.88
CA GLY A 904 -48.73 -21.66 18.82
C GLY A 904 -47.68 -20.72 18.19
N LYS A 905 -47.88 -20.21 16.98
CA LYS A 905 -46.99 -19.21 16.35
C LYS A 905 -47.58 -17.80 16.44
N PRO A 906 -46.75 -16.75 16.65
CA PRO A 906 -47.23 -15.38 16.83
C PRO A 906 -47.87 -14.80 15.56
N ALA A 907 -48.81 -13.87 15.75
CA ALA A 907 -49.54 -13.23 14.67
C ALA A 907 -48.66 -12.25 13.88
N LEU A 908 -48.96 -12.07 12.58
CA LEU A 908 -48.30 -11.08 11.72
C LEU A 908 -48.35 -9.69 12.35
N GLN A 909 -47.17 -9.11 12.61
CA GLN A 909 -47.01 -7.67 12.74
C GLN A 909 -46.76 -7.07 11.35
N LEU A 910 -47.74 -6.29 10.86
CA LEU A 910 -47.55 -5.36 9.75
C LEU A 910 -47.16 -3.99 10.32
N PRO A 911 -46.10 -3.33 9.83
CA PRO A 911 -45.85 -1.93 10.14
C PRO A 911 -46.83 -1.04 9.38
N LEU A 912 -47.40 -0.05 10.07
CA LEU A 912 -48.25 0.97 9.45
C LEU A 912 -47.41 1.98 8.65
N ALA A 913 -47.72 2.16 7.38
CA ALA A 913 -47.59 3.43 6.68
C ALA A 913 -48.75 3.54 5.67
N GLY A 914 -49.61 4.54 5.82
CA GLY A 914 -50.83 4.67 5.03
C GLY A 914 -50.56 5.19 3.62
N SER A 915 -51.19 4.57 2.62
CA SER A 915 -51.28 5.11 1.26
C SER A 915 -52.65 5.76 1.03
N HIS A 916 -52.64 7.02 0.58
CA HIS A 916 -53.78 7.61 -0.12
C HIS A 916 -53.33 7.97 -1.55
N PRO A 917 -54.20 7.79 -2.56
CA PRO A 917 -53.83 7.96 -3.96
C PRO A 917 -54.05 9.39 -4.44
N TYR A 918 -53.25 9.85 -5.41
CA TYR A 918 -53.71 10.75 -6.47
C TYR A 918 -52.86 10.60 -7.75
N ASP A 919 -53.39 11.15 -8.83
CA ASP A 919 -53.13 10.78 -10.23
C ASP A 919 -51.77 11.16 -10.83
N HIS A 920 -51.51 10.52 -11.97
CA HIS A 920 -50.59 10.96 -13.02
C HIS A 920 -50.62 12.48 -13.25
N ILE A 921 -49.45 13.12 -13.15
CA ILE A 921 -49.18 14.39 -13.84
C ILE A 921 -47.98 14.23 -14.76
N THR A 922 -48.22 14.60 -16.02
CA THR A 922 -47.27 14.65 -17.12
C THR A 922 -46.30 15.82 -16.95
N VAL A 923 -44.99 15.57 -17.05
CA VAL A 923 -43.99 16.65 -17.14
C VAL A 923 -43.80 17.05 -18.60
N GLU A 924 -44.53 18.05 -19.09
CA GLU A 924 -44.06 18.85 -20.24
C GLU A 924 -44.81 20.20 -20.46
N SER A 925 -44.05 21.31 -20.47
CA SER A 925 -44.40 22.74 -20.74
C SER A 925 -45.38 23.42 -19.77
N ALA A 926 -45.09 24.57 -19.17
CA ALA A 926 -44.38 25.74 -19.71
C ALA A 926 -43.84 26.66 -18.59
N PHE A 927 -42.83 27.49 -18.89
CA PHE A 927 -42.97 28.96 -18.84
C PHE A 927 -41.72 29.64 -19.44
N ASP A 928 -41.94 30.78 -20.10
CA ASP A 928 -40.91 31.62 -20.71
C ASP A 928 -40.78 32.96 -19.96
N ASN A 929 -39.52 33.33 -19.66
CA ASN A 929 -39.02 34.71 -19.62
C ASN A 929 -39.50 35.67 -18.45
N PRO A 930 -38.97 36.91 -18.29
CA PRO A 930 -38.21 37.22 -17.06
C PRO A 930 -38.52 38.60 -16.41
N THR A 931 -38.12 38.81 -15.13
CA THR A 931 -37.76 40.16 -14.65
C THR A 931 -36.97 40.15 -13.34
N TYR A 932 -36.18 41.22 -13.16
CA TYR A 932 -35.51 41.69 -11.93
C TYR A 932 -36.28 41.47 -10.62
N GLU A 933 -35.58 41.12 -9.54
CA GLU A 933 -35.31 42.08 -8.45
C GLU A 933 -34.11 41.68 -7.57
N THR A 934 -33.61 42.65 -6.79
CA THR A 934 -32.29 42.65 -6.11
C THR A 934 -32.35 42.33 -4.61
N GLY A 935 -31.27 41.73 -4.09
CA GLY A 935 -30.98 41.63 -2.64
C GLY A 935 -31.63 40.40 -1.99
N ASP A 936 -30.96 39.66 -1.10
CA ASP A 936 -30.07 40.15 -0.05
C ASP A 936 -28.97 39.13 0.32
N THR A 937 -27.90 39.59 0.97
CA THR A 937 -26.74 38.77 1.34
C THR A 937 -26.97 37.98 2.64
N ARG A 938 -26.78 36.66 2.63
CA ARG A 938 -26.36 35.89 3.82
C ARG A 938 -25.38 34.77 3.50
N GLU A 939 -24.22 34.88 4.12
CA GLU A 939 -23.15 33.89 4.16
C GLU A 939 -23.55 32.71 5.06
N TYR A 940 -23.14 31.50 4.68
CA TYR A 940 -22.87 30.42 5.62
C TYR A 940 -21.66 29.64 5.12
N GLU A 941 -20.58 29.66 5.90
CA GLU A 941 -19.44 28.77 5.73
C GLU A 941 -19.86 27.32 5.95
N VAL A 942 -19.37 26.41 5.11
CA VAL A 942 -19.04 25.05 5.53
C VAL A 942 -17.68 24.70 4.95
N SER A 943 -16.71 24.56 5.84
CA SER A 943 -15.36 24.11 5.55
C SER A 943 -15.29 22.59 5.37
N ILE A 944 -14.74 22.14 4.24
CA ILE A 944 -13.87 20.95 4.13
C ILE A 944 -12.73 21.35 3.18
#